data_AF-K0IHG1-F1
#
_entry.id   AF-K0IHG1-F1
#
_cell.length_a   1.000
_cell.length_b   1.000
_cell.length_c   1.000
_cell.angle_alpha   90.00
_cell.angle_beta   90.00
_cell.angle_gamma   90.00
#
_symmetry.space_group_name_H-M   'P 1'
#
loop_
_entity.id
_entity.type
_entity.pdbx_description
1 polymer ?
#
loop_
_entity_poly.entity_id
_entity_poly.type
_entity_poly.pdbx_seq_one_letter_code
_entity_poly.pdbx_strand_id
1 'polypeptide(L)'
;MMLASGILQQQSFAHPVTTDSSPKAFEGVRSPPREVNVFFSEPIELSYSKISVIGPDGSRVDNNDPHHVDGDTASIGVTLKPDLPDGEYTVSTSVLSAIDGHVVPGTFVFGIGTMPQQGGGQVGEQQQDVLAPGYSASRFPGMVGQVMVVGAAFGALWLWKPLARVPWLSSTLSQTRVSIDRSMMRIMIIGVALVLVSGAAMIVVQAISIGSGIPEAILTKFGNVWVARMLQSSILMGIVFAVYRKAAKNSSSPSRAEMYAILILGLAVMATSSLIAHAAATNQIHSIILDFFHNAAASIWIGGLILLGFAAVPKILAIADERVKATALSLLIPRFSTVVATLLGIAVITGPVLLFTLESDLSLTIASVYGQILAVKLGLAGVMVGMGAYSQFVIQKRAVAVMVGGRGRSSVQDTGLRRYGRTLKAEAAVGIALLLAVSFMANGSLPAGQFPAYARQQQAADGSQAAFAKESKVDFVRTLYTDNGKIQLAITPFAVGQNSFKISFLNQDGSSATGIESATIKLTQVDRGIGPIPIETRKQAGSNNVFLADAAFSLPGNWQIEIEGVNTQGGNMLASLDANVKPQVSNLQFKVDQYKTPENSLPLYPVFDAARQSIWVGDSIPGSGRIWQMDITTGNYTVHNIDGAVLVTNVLLAPDGRIWYIDPLGGGSSDGSNRGALGVYNPEDNSNRRFIMPEAGTPSGIAIDGSGNLWITVGGLANKIAKFDPVNEEFSLYDVPTQEADPRGIVVDNSGNIWFAEATAGRIAKVDHATGNITEYAPNSKLQTLDEPTALFPDPEGFDIYIAEHGGHTITVFNSLLGTFREYPSVNEEGLPFGMAMDSYGNLWFAEHTIDRVGVIDPRTGEGTEARIPITGSQIQWITADNDGRIWFAAQRGSALGSITITARPSTAPPGSGEQNGSTTTGGIIPQLPFSFTDVVGPAIAAGIVISALAYTKSAIDLKRNTQSALRLEETR
;
A
#
# COMPACT_ATOMS: atom_id res chain seq x y z
N MET A 1 33.68 -8.50 31.52
CA MET A 1 33.32 -9.91 31.21
C MET A 1 32.26 -10.48 32.15
N MET A 2 32.27 -10.22 33.47
CA MET A 2 31.22 -10.70 34.40
C MET A 2 29.85 -9.97 34.35
N LEU A 3 29.70 -8.87 33.60
CA LEU A 3 28.42 -8.14 33.47
C LEU A 3 27.55 -8.62 32.28
N ALA A 4 28.07 -9.48 31.40
CA ALA A 4 27.36 -9.93 30.19
C ALA A 4 26.47 -11.17 30.43
N SER A 5 26.65 -11.89 31.54
CA SER A 5 26.04 -13.20 31.78
C SER A 5 24.59 -13.17 32.29
N GLY A 6 23.97 -11.99 32.40
CA GLY A 6 22.61 -11.83 32.95
C GLY A 6 21.65 -11.02 32.06
N ILE A 7 22.03 -10.66 30.83
CA ILE A 7 21.15 -9.94 29.92
C ILE A 7 20.37 -10.97 29.11
N LEU A 8 19.14 -11.26 29.53
CA LEU A 8 18.17 -11.94 28.66
C LEU A 8 17.90 -11.01 27.46
N GLN A 9 18.14 -11.49 26.25
CA GLN A 9 17.90 -10.75 25.01
C GLN A 9 16.39 -10.64 24.76
N GLN A 10 15.90 -9.42 24.65
CA GLN A 10 14.61 -9.11 24.02
C GLN A 10 14.92 -8.30 22.75
N GLN A 11 14.40 -8.74 21.61
CA GLN A 11 14.57 -8.07 20.33
C GLN A 11 13.78 -6.75 20.33
N SER A 12 14.37 -5.68 19.80
CA SER A 12 13.72 -4.37 19.61
C SER A 12 13.63 -4.08 18.12
N PHE A 13 12.49 -3.55 17.68
CA PHE A 13 12.17 -3.39 16.26
C PHE A 13 11.96 -1.93 15.83
N ALA A 14 12.19 -0.98 16.73
CA ALA A 14 11.97 0.46 16.56
C ALA A 14 10.51 0.92 16.44
N HIS A 15 9.59 0.04 16.03
CA HIS A 15 8.14 0.23 15.98
C HIS A 15 7.42 -1.09 16.35
N PRO A 16 6.09 -1.11 16.53
CA PRO A 16 5.34 -2.34 16.76
C PRO A 16 5.40 -3.21 15.50
N VAL A 17 6.16 -4.30 15.57
CA VAL A 17 6.17 -5.35 14.55
C VAL A 17 5.40 -6.53 15.09
N THR A 18 4.57 -7.16 14.25
CA THR A 18 3.84 -8.36 14.64
C THR A 18 4.82 -9.49 14.95
N THR A 19 4.86 -9.93 16.21
CA THR A 19 5.73 -11.02 16.68
C THR A 19 5.03 -12.36 16.63
N ASP A 20 3.72 -12.37 16.88
CA ASP A 20 2.88 -13.57 16.83
C ASP A 20 1.42 -13.19 16.56
N SER A 21 0.61 -14.16 16.15
CA SER A 21 -0.84 -14.00 16.03
C SER A 21 -1.56 -15.31 16.28
N SER A 22 -2.80 -15.22 16.77
CA SER A 22 -3.71 -16.35 16.95
C SER A 22 -5.07 -15.98 16.36
N PRO A 23 -5.48 -16.57 15.22
CA PRO A 23 -4.75 -17.57 14.42
C PRO A 23 -3.45 -17.05 13.82
N LYS A 24 -2.50 -17.95 13.56
CA LYS A 24 -1.24 -17.60 12.89
C LYS A 24 -1.49 -17.22 11.44
N ALA A 25 -0.62 -16.36 10.91
CA ALA A 25 -0.62 -16.04 9.49
C ALA A 25 -0.49 -17.34 8.66
N PHE A 26 -1.41 -17.50 7.71
CA PHE A 26 -1.58 -18.68 6.86
C PHE A 26 -1.93 -19.98 7.61
N GLU A 27 -2.39 -19.90 8.86
CA GLU A 27 -2.91 -21.06 9.59
C GLU A 27 -4.31 -21.42 9.10
N GLY A 28 -4.55 -22.71 8.91
CA GLY A 28 -5.89 -23.27 8.74
C GLY A 28 -6.43 -23.82 10.05
N VAL A 29 -7.49 -23.21 10.59
CA VAL A 29 -8.17 -23.68 11.81
C VAL A 29 -9.39 -24.53 11.45
N ARG A 30 -9.64 -25.59 12.24
CA ARG A 30 -10.73 -26.56 11.98
C ARG A 30 -12.12 -26.06 12.35
N SER A 31 -12.20 -25.02 13.16
CA SER A 31 -13.44 -24.43 13.64
C SER A 31 -13.23 -22.92 13.82
N PRO A 32 -14.28 -22.09 13.66
CA PRO A 32 -14.16 -20.66 13.87
C PRO A 32 -13.54 -20.32 15.23
N PRO A 33 -12.47 -19.51 15.27
CA PRO A 33 -11.90 -19.05 16.52
C PRO A 33 -12.88 -18.06 17.16
N ARG A 34 -12.86 -17.96 18.50
CA ARG A 34 -13.73 -17.01 19.22
C ARG A 34 -13.25 -15.56 19.08
N GLU A 35 -11.96 -15.38 18.84
CA GLU A 35 -11.29 -14.08 18.73
C GLU A 35 -10.06 -14.20 17.84
N VAL A 36 -9.60 -13.06 17.34
CA VAL A 36 -8.32 -12.90 16.67
C VAL A 36 -7.43 -12.02 17.51
N ASN A 37 -6.26 -12.52 17.82
CA ASN A 37 -5.26 -11.89 18.67
C ASN A 37 -3.98 -11.63 17.86
N VAL A 38 -3.41 -10.44 18.00
CA VAL A 38 -2.15 -10.05 17.35
C VAL A 38 -1.22 -9.49 18.42
N PHE A 39 -0.01 -10.03 18.49
CA PHE A 39 1.02 -9.64 19.43
C PHE A 39 2.11 -8.84 18.72
N PHE A 40 2.64 -7.83 19.41
CA PHE A 40 3.63 -6.91 18.88
C PHE A 40 4.91 -6.96 19.69
N SER A 41 5.99 -6.46 19.10
CA SER A 41 7.30 -6.34 19.73
C SER A 41 7.35 -5.30 20.85
N GLU A 42 6.37 -4.40 20.94
CA GLU A 42 6.33 -3.34 21.95
C GLU A 42 4.89 -2.96 22.34
N PRO A 43 4.69 -2.31 23.51
CA PRO A 43 3.37 -1.88 23.96
C PRO A 43 2.68 -0.87 23.04
N ILE A 44 1.35 -0.97 22.95
CA ILE A 44 0.51 -0.18 22.04
C ILE A 44 -0.48 0.69 22.81
N GLU A 45 -0.94 1.78 22.19
CA GLU A 45 -2.04 2.62 22.67
C GLU A 45 -3.36 2.09 22.11
N LEU A 46 -4.04 1.24 22.87
CA LEU A 46 -5.27 0.56 22.43
C LEU A 46 -6.35 1.53 21.95
N SER A 47 -6.56 2.66 22.63
CA SER A 47 -7.61 3.64 22.29
C SER A 47 -7.44 4.30 20.91
N TYR A 48 -6.24 4.22 20.33
CA TYR A 48 -5.92 4.76 19.01
C TYR A 48 -5.42 3.66 18.05
N SER A 49 -5.57 2.40 18.45
CA SER A 49 -5.24 1.24 17.62
C SER A 49 -6.52 0.59 17.11
N LYS A 50 -6.47 0.03 15.91
CA LYS A 50 -7.60 -0.61 15.23
C LYS A 50 -7.23 -2.02 14.82
N ILE A 51 -8.21 -2.90 14.88
CA ILE A 51 -8.17 -4.26 14.32
C ILE A 51 -9.52 -4.53 13.67
N SER A 52 -9.51 -5.21 12.54
CA SER A 52 -10.70 -5.63 11.83
C SER A 52 -10.45 -6.99 11.18
N VAL A 53 -11.47 -7.83 11.16
CA VAL A 53 -11.44 -9.15 10.52
C VAL A 53 -12.51 -9.19 9.44
N ILE A 54 -12.08 -9.47 8.23
CA ILE A 54 -12.89 -9.47 7.02
C ILE A 54 -13.04 -10.91 6.55
N GLY A 55 -14.29 -11.33 6.32
CA GLY A 55 -14.63 -12.68 5.88
C GLY A 55 -14.48 -12.89 4.37
N PRO A 56 -14.69 -14.14 3.90
CA PRO A 56 -14.54 -14.52 2.49
C PRO A 56 -15.49 -13.80 1.53
N ASP A 57 -16.63 -13.34 2.04
CA ASP A 57 -17.64 -12.56 1.32
C ASP A 57 -17.34 -11.04 1.30
N GLY A 58 -16.19 -10.63 1.85
CA GLY A 58 -15.79 -9.24 1.99
C GLY A 58 -16.54 -8.47 3.09
N SER A 59 -17.35 -9.15 3.91
CA SER A 59 -18.06 -8.54 5.04
C SER A 59 -17.17 -8.50 6.29
N ARG A 60 -17.44 -7.54 7.18
CA ARG A 60 -16.76 -7.46 8.49
C ARG A 60 -17.37 -8.49 9.44
N VAL A 61 -16.55 -9.41 9.93
CA VAL A 61 -16.97 -10.57 10.75
C VAL A 61 -16.61 -10.45 12.24
N ASP A 62 -15.95 -9.37 12.64
CA ASP A 62 -15.65 -9.07 14.04
C ASP A 62 -16.73 -8.21 14.72
N ASN A 63 -16.69 -8.15 16.06
CA ASN A 63 -17.63 -7.39 16.90
C ASN A 63 -17.17 -5.94 17.19
N ASN A 64 -16.07 -5.49 16.58
CA ASN A 64 -15.51 -4.15 16.76
C ASN A 64 -15.22 -3.79 18.23
N ASP A 65 -14.68 -4.74 19.00
CA ASP A 65 -14.36 -4.64 20.42
C ASP A 65 -12.85 -4.83 20.69
N PRO A 66 -11.98 -3.93 20.17
CA PRO A 66 -10.54 -4.05 20.36
C PRO A 66 -10.18 -4.04 21.85
N HIS A 67 -9.40 -5.02 22.29
CA HIS A 67 -8.95 -5.16 23.68
C HIS A 67 -7.51 -5.67 23.78
N HIS A 68 -6.89 -5.52 24.94
CA HIS A 68 -5.61 -6.18 25.22
C HIS A 68 -5.87 -7.64 25.62
N VAL A 69 -5.11 -8.56 25.03
CA VAL A 69 -5.20 -10.00 25.28
C VAL A 69 -4.57 -10.29 26.64
N ASP A 70 -5.33 -10.85 27.57
CA ASP A 70 -4.88 -11.19 28.94
C ASP A 70 -4.17 -10.04 29.70
N GLY A 71 -4.48 -8.79 29.35
CA GLY A 71 -3.83 -7.61 29.92
C GLY A 71 -2.44 -7.29 29.37
N ASP A 72 -1.99 -8.00 28.33
CA ASP A 72 -0.73 -7.69 27.64
C ASP A 72 -0.87 -6.42 26.80
N THR A 73 -0.18 -5.36 27.24
CA THR A 73 -0.17 -4.07 26.56
C THR A 73 0.49 -4.11 25.17
N ALA A 74 1.24 -5.16 24.84
CA ALA A 74 1.83 -5.39 23.51
C ALA A 74 0.95 -6.30 22.63
N SER A 75 -0.36 -6.25 22.81
CA SER A 75 -1.31 -7.06 22.03
C SER A 75 -2.57 -6.29 21.68
N ILE A 76 -3.23 -6.72 20.60
CA ILE A 76 -4.60 -6.32 20.26
C ILE A 76 -5.42 -7.56 19.88
N GLY A 77 -6.57 -7.72 20.52
CA GLY A 77 -7.55 -8.76 20.26
C GLY A 77 -8.87 -8.18 19.81
N VAL A 78 -9.64 -8.93 19.02
CA VAL A 78 -11.04 -8.62 18.67
C VAL A 78 -11.86 -9.89 18.64
N THR A 79 -13.08 -9.86 19.18
CA THR A 79 -13.96 -11.03 19.19
C THR A 79 -14.67 -11.18 17.85
N LEU A 80 -14.92 -12.43 17.47
CA LEU A 80 -15.59 -12.77 16.22
C LEU A 80 -17.08 -13.08 16.44
N LYS A 81 -17.88 -12.88 15.39
CA LYS A 81 -19.27 -13.34 15.35
C LYS A 81 -19.32 -14.88 15.39
N PRO A 82 -20.36 -15.49 15.98
CA PRO A 82 -20.54 -16.95 15.95
C PRO A 82 -20.83 -17.47 14.53
N ASP A 83 -20.62 -18.77 14.31
CA ASP A 83 -21.00 -19.51 13.10
C ASP A 83 -20.43 -18.95 11.78
N LEU A 84 -19.14 -18.60 11.78
CA LEU A 84 -18.43 -18.16 10.58
C LEU A 84 -18.29 -19.31 9.55
N PRO A 85 -18.56 -19.05 8.26
CA PRO A 85 -18.42 -20.07 7.21
C PRO A 85 -16.95 -20.49 7.00
N ASP A 86 -16.75 -21.64 6.36
CA ASP A 86 -15.41 -22.04 5.93
C ASP A 86 -14.91 -21.09 4.81
N GLY A 87 -13.64 -20.68 4.89
CA GLY A 87 -13.01 -19.80 3.90
C GLY A 87 -11.80 -19.04 4.44
N GLU A 88 -11.26 -18.12 3.65
CA GLU A 88 -10.11 -17.28 4.01
C GLU A 88 -10.56 -15.95 4.66
N TYR A 89 -9.90 -15.59 5.74
CA TYR A 89 -10.20 -14.43 6.57
C TYR A 89 -9.00 -13.50 6.61
N THR A 90 -9.23 -12.21 6.34
CA THR A 90 -8.17 -11.19 6.37
C THR A 90 -8.25 -10.40 7.66
N VAL A 91 -7.15 -10.37 8.40
CA VAL A 91 -6.97 -9.56 9.60
C VAL A 91 -6.19 -8.32 9.22
N SER A 92 -6.77 -7.14 9.44
CA SER A 92 -6.12 -5.85 9.25
C SER A 92 -5.99 -5.13 10.58
N THR A 93 -4.79 -4.64 10.89
CA THR A 93 -4.48 -3.84 12.08
C THR A 93 -3.90 -2.48 11.69
N SER A 94 -4.06 -1.50 12.57
CA SER A 94 -3.42 -0.18 12.49
C SER A 94 -3.13 0.26 13.91
N VAL A 95 -1.87 0.23 14.31
CA VAL A 95 -1.49 0.18 15.73
C VAL A 95 -0.60 1.35 16.09
N LEU A 96 -0.96 2.11 17.13
CA LEU A 96 -0.16 3.21 17.65
C LEU A 96 0.82 2.70 18.73
N SER A 97 2.12 2.90 18.55
CA SER A 97 3.12 2.63 19.58
C SER A 97 2.94 3.50 20.82
N ALA A 98 2.98 2.89 22.00
CA ALA A 98 2.99 3.61 23.27
C ALA A 98 4.39 4.13 23.66
N ILE A 99 5.43 3.79 22.90
CA ILE A 99 6.82 4.18 23.18
C ILE A 99 7.24 5.36 22.32
N ASP A 100 7.18 5.23 21.01
CA ASP A 100 7.76 6.20 20.07
C ASP A 100 6.72 7.08 19.36
N GLY A 101 5.44 6.69 19.44
CA GLY A 101 4.29 7.40 18.87
C GLY A 101 3.98 7.10 17.40
N HIS A 102 4.62 6.12 16.75
CA HIS A 102 4.30 5.82 15.35
C HIS A 102 3.07 4.92 15.20
N VAL A 103 2.31 5.14 14.11
CA VAL A 103 1.21 4.27 13.70
C VAL A 103 1.71 3.30 12.65
N VAL A 104 1.52 2.00 12.88
CA VAL A 104 1.96 0.92 11.98
C VAL A 104 0.74 0.12 11.51
N PRO A 105 0.46 0.08 10.20
CA PRO A 105 -0.53 -0.83 9.65
C PRO A 105 0.01 -2.28 9.67
N GLY A 106 -0.88 -3.28 9.73
CA GLY A 106 -0.58 -4.71 9.72
C GLY A 106 -1.65 -5.48 8.93
N THR A 107 -1.28 -6.49 8.14
CA THR A 107 -2.28 -7.34 7.47
C THR A 107 -1.78 -8.77 7.31
N PHE A 108 -2.62 -9.75 7.63
CA PHE A 108 -2.37 -11.17 7.35
C PHE A 108 -3.68 -11.92 7.10
N VAL A 109 -3.57 -13.16 6.60
CA VAL A 109 -4.71 -14.03 6.28
C VAL A 109 -4.64 -15.30 7.12
N PHE A 110 -5.77 -15.87 7.52
CA PHE A 110 -5.90 -17.22 8.07
C PHE A 110 -7.13 -17.92 7.45
N GLY A 111 -7.21 -19.25 7.50
CA GLY A 111 -8.33 -20.02 6.95
C GLY A 111 -9.16 -20.70 8.03
N ILE A 112 -10.48 -20.71 7.89
CA ILE A 112 -11.40 -21.59 8.64
C ILE A 112 -11.81 -22.73 7.70
N GLY A 113 -11.65 -23.98 8.11
CA GLY A 113 -11.96 -25.16 7.28
C GLY A 113 -11.09 -25.31 6.03
N THR A 114 -10.13 -24.41 5.81
CA THR A 114 -9.24 -24.32 4.65
C THR A 114 -7.81 -24.03 5.11
N MET A 115 -6.79 -24.45 4.35
CA MET A 115 -5.38 -24.12 4.62
C MET A 115 -4.88 -23.12 3.56
N PRO A 116 -4.61 -21.86 3.94
CA PRO A 116 -3.96 -20.92 3.05
C PRO A 116 -2.55 -21.44 2.69
N GLN A 117 -2.23 -21.63 1.40
CA GLN A 117 -0.89 -22.07 1.00
C GLN A 117 0.09 -20.89 0.88
N GLN A 118 1.27 -21.02 1.50
CA GLN A 118 2.43 -20.17 1.21
C GLN A 118 2.94 -20.49 -0.21
N GLY A 119 2.66 -19.62 -1.17
CA GLY A 119 3.47 -19.55 -2.39
C GLY A 119 4.91 -19.22 -2.00
N GLY A 120 5.91 -19.83 -2.65
CA GLY A 120 7.34 -19.64 -2.35
C GLY A 120 7.92 -18.24 -2.55
N GLY A 121 7.09 -17.20 -2.57
CA GLY A 121 7.48 -15.81 -2.38
C GLY A 121 7.31 -15.43 -0.92
N GLN A 122 8.38 -14.94 -0.29
CA GLN A 122 8.33 -14.38 1.04
C GLN A 122 7.16 -13.40 1.12
N VAL A 123 6.35 -13.55 2.18
CA VAL A 123 5.32 -12.60 2.59
C VAL A 123 5.91 -11.21 2.45
N GLY A 124 5.33 -10.37 1.58
CA GLY A 124 5.59 -8.95 1.56
C GLY A 124 5.14 -8.38 2.90
N GLU A 125 6.02 -8.47 3.89
CA GLU A 125 5.96 -7.69 5.10
C GLU A 125 5.98 -6.23 4.66
N GLN A 126 4.95 -5.50 5.08
CA GLN A 126 4.74 -4.11 4.74
C GLN A 126 6.05 -3.35 4.81
N GLN A 127 6.39 -2.68 3.71
CA GLN A 127 7.49 -1.75 3.66
C GLN A 127 7.17 -0.62 4.65
N GLN A 128 7.54 -0.81 5.92
CA GLN A 128 7.59 0.25 6.91
C GLN A 128 8.45 1.36 6.31
N ASP A 129 8.00 2.61 6.39
CA ASP A 129 8.80 3.77 6.03
C ASP A 129 10.16 3.66 6.73
N VAL A 130 11.17 3.18 5.99
CA VAL A 130 12.50 2.86 6.53
C VAL A 130 13.14 4.12 7.11
N LEU A 131 12.71 5.27 6.61
CA LEU A 131 13.03 6.59 7.09
C LEU A 131 11.70 7.32 7.30
N ALA A 132 11.44 7.82 8.51
CA ALA A 132 10.32 8.71 8.80
C ALA A 132 10.78 10.19 8.73
N PRO A 133 10.80 10.83 7.54
CA PRO A 133 11.39 12.16 7.36
C PRO A 133 10.65 13.25 8.13
N GLY A 134 9.32 13.17 8.26
CA GLY A 134 8.53 14.12 9.05
C GLY A 134 8.87 14.10 10.54
N TYR A 135 9.00 12.90 11.11
CA TYR A 135 9.43 12.71 12.50
C TYR A 135 10.90 13.09 12.72
N SER A 136 11.77 12.78 11.75
CA SER A 136 13.18 13.18 11.77
C SER A 136 13.36 14.70 11.69
N ALA A 137 12.62 15.38 10.81
CA ALA A 137 12.68 16.82 10.65
C ALA A 137 12.15 17.57 11.88
N SER A 138 11.09 17.05 12.53
CA SER A 138 10.54 17.65 13.74
C SER A 138 11.42 17.46 14.98
N ARG A 139 12.11 16.31 15.13
CA ARG A 139 13.01 16.02 16.26
C ARG A 139 14.37 16.71 16.17
N PHE A 140 14.92 16.87 14.96
CA PHE A 140 16.29 17.36 14.75
C PHE A 140 16.61 18.71 15.44
N PRO A 141 15.78 19.77 15.32
CA PRO A 141 16.05 21.04 16.00
C PRO A 141 16.10 20.90 17.52
N GLY A 142 15.25 20.04 18.09
CA GLY A 142 15.21 19.79 19.53
C GLY A 142 16.47 19.09 20.04
N MET A 143 17.00 18.12 19.29
CA MET A 143 18.28 17.47 19.62
C MET A 143 19.43 18.48 19.63
N VAL A 144 19.51 19.35 18.61
CA VAL A 144 20.51 20.43 18.55
C VAL A 144 20.35 21.37 19.76
N GLY A 145 19.12 21.74 20.10
CA GLY A 145 18.82 22.59 21.24
C GLY A 145 19.26 22.02 22.59
N GLN A 146 18.98 20.74 22.84
CA GLN A 146 19.40 20.04 24.07
C GLN A 146 20.93 19.98 24.19
N VAL A 147 21.61 19.64 23.09
CA VAL A 147 23.08 19.61 23.01
C VAL A 147 23.70 20.98 23.32
N MET A 148 23.15 22.05 22.74
CA MET A 148 23.61 23.42 22.99
C MET A 148 23.51 23.79 24.47
N VAL A 149 22.39 23.48 25.13
CA VAL A 149 22.17 23.88 26.53
C VAL A 149 23.05 23.08 27.49
N VAL A 150 23.04 21.75 27.39
CA VAL A 150 23.82 20.88 28.29
C VAL A 150 25.32 21.11 28.12
N GLY A 151 25.81 21.16 26.88
CA GLY A 151 27.23 21.40 26.60
C GLY A 151 27.69 22.78 27.03
N ALA A 152 26.88 23.82 26.82
CA ALA A 152 27.22 25.16 27.30
C ALA A 152 27.23 25.25 28.83
N ALA A 153 26.28 24.61 29.52
CA ALA A 153 26.18 24.64 30.98
C ALA A 153 27.34 23.89 31.64
N PHE A 154 27.68 22.71 31.13
CA PHE A 154 28.85 21.97 31.55
C PHE A 154 30.14 22.74 31.24
N GLY A 155 30.26 23.31 30.04
CA GLY A 155 31.41 24.09 29.62
C GLY A 155 31.70 25.27 30.54
N ALA A 156 30.66 25.99 30.97
CA ALA A 156 30.78 27.09 31.94
C ALA A 156 31.35 26.65 33.29
N LEU A 157 31.00 25.45 33.76
CA LEU A 157 31.48 24.92 35.03
C LEU A 157 32.92 24.39 34.91
N TRP A 158 33.28 23.83 33.75
CA TRP A 158 34.51 23.07 33.59
C TRP A 158 35.71 23.81 32.98
N LEU A 159 35.46 24.70 32.01
CA LEU A 159 36.51 25.29 31.16
C LEU A 159 37.37 26.33 31.89
N TRP A 160 36.80 27.10 32.81
CA TRP A 160 37.47 28.28 33.39
C TRP A 160 38.48 27.97 34.50
N LYS A 161 38.45 26.77 35.08
CA LYS A 161 39.27 26.40 36.25
C LYS A 161 40.79 26.58 36.03
N PRO A 162 41.38 26.21 34.87
CA PRO A 162 42.81 26.42 34.63
C PRO A 162 43.21 27.89 34.50
N LEU A 163 42.36 28.74 33.88
CA LEU A 163 42.64 30.17 33.77
C LEU A 163 42.60 30.87 35.12
N ALA A 164 41.67 30.46 36.00
CA ALA A 164 41.58 31.00 37.36
C ALA A 164 42.79 30.64 38.24
N ARG A 165 43.62 29.65 37.85
CA ARG A 165 44.87 29.31 38.55
C ARG A 165 46.04 30.21 38.17
N VAL A 166 45.89 31.06 37.16
CA VAL A 166 46.90 32.00 36.68
C VAL A 166 46.38 33.42 36.93
N PRO A 167 46.73 34.06 38.08
CA PRO A 167 46.07 35.29 38.54
C PRO A 167 46.14 36.43 37.52
N TRP A 168 47.31 36.72 36.97
CA TRP A 168 47.52 37.78 35.97
C TRP A 168 46.67 37.59 34.71
N LEU A 169 46.50 36.34 34.26
CA LEU A 169 45.71 36.03 33.08
C LEU A 169 44.21 36.15 33.39
N SER A 170 43.80 35.71 34.58
CA SER A 170 42.41 35.75 35.02
C SER A 170 41.89 37.18 35.19
N SER A 171 42.72 38.10 35.72
CA SER A 171 42.37 39.51 35.87
C SER A 171 42.25 40.20 34.50
N THR A 172 43.21 39.94 33.61
CA THR A 172 43.23 40.46 32.23
C THR A 172 42.00 40.00 31.42
N LEU A 173 41.58 38.74 31.60
CA LEU A 173 40.45 38.17 30.86
C LEU A 173 39.08 38.43 31.49
N SER A 174 39.01 39.08 32.65
CA SER A 174 37.75 39.26 33.40
C SER A 174 36.61 39.88 32.58
N GLN A 175 36.87 40.97 31.85
CA GLN A 175 35.88 41.62 30.98
C GLN A 175 35.52 40.75 29.76
N THR A 176 36.52 40.10 29.16
CA THR A 176 36.31 39.19 28.03
C THR A 176 35.43 38.01 28.47
N ARG A 177 35.64 37.49 29.68
CA ARG A 177 34.84 36.41 30.27
C ARG A 177 33.38 36.80 30.42
N VAL A 178 33.07 38.00 30.92
CA VAL A 178 31.67 38.49 30.99
C VAL A 178 31.02 38.54 29.60
N SER A 179 31.75 38.95 28.57
CA SER A 179 31.25 38.95 27.18
C SER A 179 30.99 37.54 26.64
N ILE A 180 31.86 36.58 26.98
CA ILE A 180 31.72 35.16 26.62
C ILE A 180 30.50 34.56 27.31
N ASP A 181 30.38 34.76 28.64
CA ASP A 181 29.25 34.24 29.42
C ASP A 181 27.91 34.82 28.91
N ARG A 182 27.88 36.09 28.52
CA ARG A 182 26.69 36.70 27.90
C ARG A 182 26.33 36.07 26.55
N SER A 183 27.33 35.77 25.73
CA SER A 183 27.14 35.10 24.42
C SER A 183 26.68 33.65 24.61
N MET A 184 27.24 32.97 25.60
CA MET A 184 26.82 31.62 26.01
C MET A 184 25.36 31.59 26.46
N MET A 185 24.92 32.54 27.29
CA MET A 185 23.51 32.62 27.70
C MET A 185 22.57 32.82 26.50
N ARG A 186 22.97 33.58 25.47
CA ARG A 186 22.19 33.71 24.22
C ARG A 186 22.10 32.39 23.46
N ILE A 187 23.21 31.64 23.37
CA ILE A 187 23.23 30.30 22.78
C ILE A 187 22.27 29.37 23.52
N MET A 188 22.24 29.42 24.86
CA MET A 188 21.28 28.63 25.65
C MET A 188 19.83 29.03 25.38
N ILE A 189 19.51 30.33 25.30
CA ILE A 189 18.15 30.79 24.95
C ILE A 189 17.72 30.23 23.58
N ILE A 190 18.60 30.31 22.58
CA ILE A 190 18.34 29.73 21.25
C ILE A 190 18.14 28.22 21.37
N GLY A 191 19.00 27.54 22.14
CA GLY A 191 18.89 26.10 22.36
C GLY A 191 17.55 25.69 22.97
N VAL A 192 17.10 26.34 24.05
CA VAL A 192 15.80 26.05 24.66
C VAL A 192 14.65 26.39 23.71
N ALA A 193 14.76 27.47 22.93
CA ALA A 193 13.75 27.81 21.93
C ALA A 193 13.62 26.72 20.85
N LEU A 194 14.74 26.15 20.37
CA LEU A 194 14.73 25.04 19.43
C LEU A 194 14.07 23.79 20.03
N VAL A 195 14.27 23.49 21.32
CA VAL A 195 13.59 22.39 22.03
C VAL A 195 12.07 22.60 22.06
N LEU A 196 11.61 23.81 22.37
CA LEU A 196 10.18 24.14 22.42
C LEU A 196 9.52 24.09 21.03
N VAL A 197 10.18 24.65 20.00
CA VAL A 197 9.67 24.62 18.62
C VAL A 197 9.62 23.19 18.08
N SER A 198 10.67 22.40 18.31
CA SER A 198 10.71 20.98 17.98
C SER A 198 9.60 20.20 18.69
N GLY A 199 9.38 20.48 19.98
CA GLY A 199 8.26 19.93 20.74
C GLY A 199 6.91 20.22 20.09
N ALA A 200 6.63 21.48 19.78
CA ALA A 200 5.39 21.87 19.12
C ALA A 200 5.23 21.17 17.75
N ALA A 201 6.30 21.05 16.96
CA ALA A 201 6.26 20.33 15.69
C ALA A 201 5.98 18.83 15.88
N MET A 202 6.61 18.19 16.88
CA MET A 202 6.44 16.76 17.17
C MET A 202 4.99 16.42 17.52
N ILE A 203 4.30 17.22 18.34
CA ILE A 203 2.91 16.92 18.73
C ILE A 203 1.93 17.13 17.55
N VAL A 204 2.25 18.02 16.62
CA VAL A 204 1.49 18.20 15.38
C VAL A 204 1.67 17.01 14.45
N VAL A 205 2.91 16.56 14.23
CA VAL A 205 3.19 15.34 13.43
C VAL A 205 2.49 14.13 14.06
N GLN A 206 2.49 14.04 15.39
CA GLN A 206 1.80 12.99 16.13
C GLN A 206 0.29 13.01 15.90
N ALA A 207 -0.35 14.18 16.04
CA ALA A 207 -1.80 14.34 15.83
C ALA A 207 -2.22 13.95 14.40
N ILE A 208 -1.44 14.37 13.39
CA ILE A 208 -1.67 14.00 11.98
C ILE A 208 -1.59 12.47 11.81
N SER A 209 -0.56 11.85 12.39
CA SER A 209 -0.31 10.41 12.27
C SER A 209 -1.43 9.55 12.84
N ILE A 210 -1.97 9.94 14.01
CA ILE A 210 -3.06 9.21 14.66
C ILE A 210 -4.45 9.57 14.11
N GLY A 211 -4.53 10.49 13.14
CA GLY A 211 -5.80 10.94 12.54
C GLY A 211 -6.73 11.66 13.51
N SER A 212 -6.19 12.31 14.54
CA SER A 212 -6.98 13.02 15.58
C SER A 212 -6.40 14.38 15.93
N GLY A 213 -6.99 15.07 16.91
CA GLY A 213 -6.56 16.40 17.33
C GLY A 213 -5.34 16.39 18.26
N ILE A 214 -4.78 17.57 18.49
CA ILE A 214 -3.69 17.77 19.47
C ILE A 214 -4.12 17.39 20.90
N PRO A 215 -5.35 17.69 21.39
CA PRO A 215 -5.78 17.26 22.72
C PRO A 215 -5.70 15.74 22.91
N GLU A 216 -6.12 14.99 21.90
CA GLU A 216 -6.09 13.53 21.88
C GLU A 216 -4.65 13.00 21.86
N ALA A 217 -3.78 13.61 21.06
CA ALA A 217 -2.35 13.27 21.03
C ALA A 217 -1.66 13.50 22.39
N ILE A 218 -2.05 14.53 23.15
CA ILE A 218 -1.49 14.83 24.49
C ILE A 218 -1.85 13.76 25.52
N LEU A 219 -3.01 13.11 25.38
CA LEU A 219 -3.48 12.09 26.33
C LEU A 219 -2.75 10.75 26.18
N THR A 220 -2.02 10.53 25.09
CA THR A 220 -1.19 9.34 24.88
C THR A 220 0.01 9.28 25.84
N LYS A 221 0.61 8.11 26.05
CA LYS A 221 1.85 7.95 26.83
C LYS A 221 3.01 8.77 26.27
N PHE A 222 3.14 8.84 24.95
CA PHE A 222 4.05 9.76 24.27
C PHE A 222 3.74 11.22 24.63
N GLY A 223 2.46 11.61 24.58
CA GLY A 223 1.95 12.92 24.99
C GLY A 223 2.32 13.30 26.42
N ASN A 224 2.24 12.36 27.37
CA ASN A 224 2.63 12.60 28.76
C ASN A 224 4.13 12.92 28.92
N VAL A 225 5.02 12.18 28.24
CA VAL A 225 6.46 12.48 28.24
C VAL A 225 6.73 13.82 27.55
N TRP A 226 5.99 14.11 26.48
CA TRP A 226 6.04 15.40 25.79
C TRP A 226 5.63 16.58 26.68
N VAL A 227 4.53 16.46 27.45
CA VAL A 227 4.08 17.51 28.38
C VAL A 227 5.16 17.78 29.44
N ALA A 228 5.73 16.72 30.03
CA ALA A 228 6.82 16.85 30.99
C ALA A 228 8.02 17.59 30.37
N ARG A 229 8.40 17.24 29.13
CA ARG A 229 9.48 17.92 28.39
C ARG A 229 9.15 19.41 28.17
N MET A 230 7.93 19.75 27.76
CA MET A 230 7.53 21.13 27.49
C MET A 230 7.51 21.98 28.76
N LEU A 231 7.02 21.42 29.86
CA LEU A 231 7.02 22.09 31.17
C LEU A 231 8.45 22.35 31.66
N GLN A 232 9.30 21.31 31.66
CA GLN A 232 10.71 21.42 32.06
C GLN A 232 11.46 22.43 31.18
N SER A 233 11.24 22.41 29.86
CA SER A 233 11.87 23.34 28.90
C SER A 233 11.39 24.78 29.11
N SER A 234 10.12 24.99 29.46
CA SER A 234 9.57 26.32 29.76
C SER A 234 10.14 26.90 31.05
N ILE A 235 10.27 26.08 32.10
CA ILE A 235 10.95 26.46 33.35
C ILE A 235 12.41 26.80 33.06
N LEU A 236 13.08 25.96 32.26
CA LEU A 236 14.47 26.17 31.85
C LEU A 236 14.64 27.49 31.08
N MET A 237 13.73 27.81 30.16
CA MET A 237 13.71 29.11 29.45
C MET A 237 13.61 30.27 30.44
N GLY A 238 12.70 30.19 31.41
CA GLY A 238 12.54 31.21 32.45
C GLY A 238 13.82 31.45 33.26
N ILE A 239 14.47 30.37 33.71
CA ILE A 239 15.73 30.43 34.47
C ILE A 239 16.85 31.03 33.61
N VAL A 240 17.07 30.50 32.40
CA VAL A 240 18.13 30.97 31.48
C VAL A 240 17.94 32.45 31.16
N PHE A 241 16.70 32.88 30.91
CA PHE A 241 16.39 34.28 30.62
C PHE A 241 16.57 35.20 31.82
N ALA A 242 16.18 34.78 33.02
CA ALA A 242 16.40 35.52 34.26
C ALA A 242 17.90 35.71 34.56
N VAL A 243 18.69 34.64 34.41
CA VAL A 243 20.14 34.68 34.56
C VAL A 243 20.78 35.58 33.49
N TYR A 244 20.33 35.50 32.23
CA TYR A 244 20.79 36.40 31.17
C TYR A 244 20.52 37.88 31.50
N ARG A 245 19.29 38.22 31.94
CA ARG A 245 18.94 39.59 32.33
C ARG A 245 19.77 40.09 33.51
N LYS A 246 19.96 39.26 34.54
CA LYS A 246 20.81 39.58 35.70
C LYS A 246 22.26 39.83 35.28
N ALA A 247 22.83 38.94 34.46
CA ALA A 247 24.20 39.06 33.95
C ALA A 247 24.37 40.28 33.01
N ALA A 248 23.34 40.63 32.25
CA ALA A 248 23.33 41.82 31.40
C ALA A 248 23.28 43.12 32.23
N LYS A 249 22.40 43.19 33.24
CA LYS A 249 22.24 44.37 34.10
C LYS A 249 23.47 44.66 34.96
N ASN A 250 24.03 43.62 35.59
CA ASN A 250 25.12 43.78 36.56
C ASN A 250 26.51 43.66 35.94
N SER A 251 26.61 43.42 34.63
CA SER A 251 27.86 43.10 33.92
C SER A 251 28.70 42.05 34.65
N SER A 252 28.02 41.02 35.19
CA SER A 252 28.60 39.95 36.00
C SER A 252 28.46 38.59 35.33
N SER A 253 29.36 37.66 35.65
CA SER A 253 29.22 36.25 35.24
C SER A 253 28.09 35.54 36.02
N PRO A 254 27.42 34.54 35.42
CA PRO A 254 26.51 33.65 36.14
C PRO A 254 27.21 32.95 37.31
N SER A 255 26.46 32.73 38.40
CA SER A 255 26.95 31.98 39.56
C SER A 255 27.01 30.48 39.28
N ARG A 256 27.83 29.74 40.04
CA ARG A 256 27.92 28.27 39.90
C ARG A 256 26.60 27.58 40.20
N ALA A 257 25.83 28.06 41.18
CA ALA A 257 24.54 27.50 41.54
C ALA A 257 23.52 27.62 40.38
N GLU A 258 23.47 28.79 39.72
CA GLU A 258 22.62 29.01 38.54
C GLU A 258 23.02 28.07 37.40
N MET A 259 24.32 27.88 37.15
CA MET A 259 24.81 26.97 36.12
C MET A 259 24.53 25.49 36.44
N TYR A 260 24.61 25.08 37.72
CA TYR A 260 24.20 23.73 38.13
C TYR A 260 22.70 23.51 37.95
N ALA A 261 21.87 24.50 38.29
CA ALA A 261 20.42 24.41 38.08
C ALA A 261 20.07 24.24 36.59
N ILE A 262 20.69 25.03 35.71
CA ILE A 262 20.54 24.91 34.25
C ILE A 262 21.01 23.54 33.75
N LEU A 263 22.16 23.05 34.24
CA LEU A 263 22.69 21.75 33.83
C LEU A 263 21.79 20.59 34.25
N ILE A 264 21.33 20.58 35.51
CA ILE A 264 20.45 19.52 36.05
C ILE A 264 19.13 19.50 35.27
N LEU A 265 18.51 20.66 35.06
CA LEU A 265 17.26 20.74 34.33
C LEU A 265 17.43 20.42 32.83
N GLY A 266 18.55 20.82 32.22
CA GLY A 266 18.90 20.42 30.85
C GLY A 266 19.09 18.91 30.69
N LEU A 267 19.73 18.25 31.67
CA LEU A 267 19.83 16.78 31.71
C LEU A 267 18.48 16.11 31.95
N ALA A 268 17.60 16.70 32.77
CA ALA A 268 16.23 16.19 32.96
C ALA A 268 15.42 16.25 31.66
N VAL A 269 15.49 17.38 30.92
CA VAL A 269 14.89 17.49 29.58
C VAL A 269 15.46 16.42 28.64
N MET A 270 16.76 16.16 28.69
CA MET A 270 17.42 15.14 27.86
C MET A 270 16.97 13.71 28.20
N ALA A 271 16.72 13.41 29.47
CA ALA A 271 16.21 12.10 29.90
C ALA A 271 14.86 11.78 29.25
N THR A 272 14.02 12.79 28.99
CA THR A 272 12.77 12.59 28.24
C THR A 272 12.99 12.13 26.80
N SER A 273 14.16 12.33 26.20
CA SER A 273 14.50 11.82 24.87
C SER A 273 14.81 10.32 24.91
N SER A 274 15.50 9.85 25.94
CA SER A 274 15.79 8.43 26.16
C SER A 274 14.54 7.61 26.50
N LEU A 275 13.53 8.24 27.12
CA LEU A 275 12.24 7.61 27.42
C LEU A 275 11.35 7.36 26.18
N ILE A 276 11.67 7.97 25.04
CA ILE A 276 10.95 7.81 23.75
C ILE A 276 11.87 7.34 22.62
N ALA A 277 13.04 6.78 22.97
CA ALA A 277 14.02 6.23 22.03
C ALA A 277 13.86 4.71 21.89
N HIS A 278 14.48 4.09 20.88
CA HIS A 278 14.46 2.63 20.70
C HIS A 278 14.97 1.84 21.92
N ALA A 279 15.82 2.46 22.75
CA ALA A 279 16.28 1.90 24.01
C ALA A 279 15.15 1.72 25.05
N ALA A 280 14.05 2.46 24.94
CA ALA A 280 12.87 2.30 25.79
C ALA A 280 11.94 1.16 25.31
N ALA A 281 11.99 0.82 24.03
CA ALA A 281 11.21 -0.28 23.44
C ALA A 281 11.71 -1.67 23.87
N THR A 282 12.98 -1.80 24.28
CA THR A 282 13.52 -3.06 24.82
C THR A 282 12.91 -3.46 26.17
N ASN A 283 12.15 -2.57 26.82
CA ASN A 283 11.66 -2.72 28.19
C ASN A 283 12.77 -2.96 29.24
N GLN A 284 14.03 -2.65 28.89
CA GLN A 284 15.20 -2.83 29.75
C GLN A 284 15.71 -1.48 30.25
N ILE A 285 15.58 -1.26 31.56
CA ILE A 285 16.05 -0.03 32.23
C ILE A 285 17.51 0.28 31.93
N HIS A 286 18.37 -0.74 31.80
CA HIS A 286 19.78 -0.52 31.54
C HIS A 286 20.05 0.04 30.13
N SER A 287 19.26 -0.33 29.11
CA SER A 287 19.36 0.23 27.76
C SER A 287 19.01 1.72 27.76
N ILE A 288 17.94 2.11 28.46
CA ILE A 288 17.54 3.52 28.63
C ILE A 288 18.64 4.33 29.32
N ILE A 289 19.23 3.79 30.40
CA ILE A 289 20.33 4.44 31.12
C ILE A 289 21.56 4.62 30.21
N LEU A 290 21.86 3.60 29.40
CA LEU A 290 23.03 3.58 28.54
C LEU A 290 22.88 4.56 27.36
N ASP A 291 21.67 4.67 26.78
CA ASP A 291 21.31 5.71 25.82
C ASP A 291 21.42 7.11 26.44
N PHE A 292 20.89 7.32 27.65
CA PHE A 292 20.99 8.61 28.36
C PHE A 292 22.46 9.05 28.53
N PHE A 293 23.34 8.16 28.99
CA PHE A 293 24.76 8.49 29.15
C PHE A 293 25.47 8.70 27.80
N HIS A 294 25.09 7.97 26.76
CA HIS A 294 25.61 8.19 25.40
C HIS A 294 25.23 9.59 24.90
N ASN A 295 23.96 9.97 25.03
CA ASN A 295 23.44 11.28 24.62
C ASN A 295 24.00 12.43 25.47
N ALA A 296 24.18 12.24 26.78
CA ALA A 296 24.85 13.20 27.64
C ALA A 296 26.31 13.41 27.24
N ALA A 297 27.04 12.34 26.91
CA ALA A 297 28.43 12.43 26.44
C ALA A 297 28.52 13.17 25.10
N ALA A 298 27.68 12.83 24.12
CA ALA A 298 27.61 13.52 22.84
C ALA A 298 27.28 15.01 23.03
N SER A 299 26.37 15.33 23.95
CA SER A 299 25.93 16.70 24.24
C SER A 299 27.02 17.56 24.87
N ILE A 300 27.78 17.01 25.82
CA ILE A 300 28.91 17.73 26.43
C ILE A 300 30.00 17.99 25.38
N TRP A 301 30.25 17.04 24.47
CA TRP A 301 31.25 17.20 23.41
C TRP A 301 30.81 18.21 22.35
N ILE A 302 29.71 17.94 21.64
CA ILE A 302 29.23 18.79 20.52
C ILE A 302 28.82 20.17 21.04
N GLY A 303 28.08 20.23 22.15
CA GLY A 303 27.66 21.50 22.75
C GLY A 303 28.84 22.31 23.29
N GLY A 304 29.88 21.64 23.79
CA GLY A 304 31.15 22.27 24.16
C GLY A 304 31.88 22.88 22.96
N LEU A 305 31.87 22.22 21.81
CA LEU A 305 32.41 22.76 20.55
C LEU A 305 31.63 23.98 20.07
N ILE A 306 30.29 23.95 20.17
CA ILE A 306 29.45 25.11 19.84
C ILE A 306 29.78 26.30 20.75
N LEU A 307 29.90 26.07 22.07
CA LEU A 307 30.32 27.09 23.02
C LEU A 307 31.70 27.68 22.65
N LEU A 308 32.68 26.82 22.36
CA LEU A 308 34.03 27.26 22.02
C LEU A 308 34.06 28.02 20.69
N GLY A 309 33.43 27.49 19.63
CA GLY A 309 33.47 28.02 18.28
C GLY A 309 32.66 29.30 18.06
N PHE A 310 31.56 29.48 18.81
CA PHE A 310 30.64 30.62 18.62
C PHE A 310 30.66 31.66 19.74
N ALA A 311 31.09 31.31 20.96
CA ALA A 311 31.18 32.26 22.07
C ALA A 311 32.60 32.50 22.57
N ALA A 312 33.33 31.46 22.99
CA ALA A 312 34.59 31.65 23.72
C ALA A 312 35.76 32.07 22.83
N VAL A 313 36.12 31.26 21.83
CA VAL A 313 37.31 31.47 21.00
C VAL A 313 37.23 32.73 20.14
N PRO A 314 36.09 33.08 19.51
CA PRO A 314 35.99 34.34 18.76
C PRO A 314 36.29 35.58 19.62
N LYS A 315 35.86 35.59 20.88
CA LYS A 315 36.11 36.72 21.80
C LYS A 315 37.55 36.73 22.31
N ILE A 316 38.16 35.56 22.53
CA ILE A 316 39.58 35.46 22.90
C ILE A 316 40.49 35.89 21.75
N LEU A 317 40.17 35.53 20.51
CA LEU A 317 40.94 35.91 19.33
C LEU A 317 40.82 37.41 18.99
N ALA A 318 39.82 38.11 19.54
CA ALA A 318 39.64 39.56 19.39
C ALA A 318 40.53 40.38 20.34
N ILE A 319 41.25 39.73 21.27
CA ILE A 319 42.18 40.41 22.19
C ILE A 319 43.42 40.86 21.41
N ALA A 320 43.81 42.13 21.60
CA ALA A 320 44.94 42.74 20.90
C ALA A 320 46.30 42.13 21.30
N ASP A 321 46.47 41.72 22.57
CA ASP A 321 47.70 41.13 23.07
C ASP A 321 47.84 39.66 22.60
N GLU A 322 48.79 39.43 21.69
CA GLU A 322 49.15 38.13 21.12
C GLU A 322 49.52 37.08 22.18
N ARG A 323 50.23 37.49 23.23
CA ARG A 323 50.65 36.57 24.31
C ARG A 323 49.48 36.20 25.19
N VAL A 324 48.59 37.13 25.49
CA VAL A 324 47.38 36.85 26.29
C VAL A 324 46.49 35.84 25.57
N LYS A 325 46.20 36.05 24.27
CA LYS A 325 45.36 35.10 23.51
C LYS A 325 46.04 33.73 23.35
N ALA A 326 47.34 33.69 23.08
CA ALA A 326 48.09 32.45 22.95
C ALA A 326 48.12 31.67 24.27
N THR A 327 48.32 32.37 25.40
CA THR A 327 48.30 31.75 26.74
C THR A 327 46.93 31.16 27.05
N ALA A 328 45.84 31.92 26.83
CA ALA A 328 44.47 31.46 27.04
C ALA A 328 44.15 30.20 26.21
N LEU A 329 44.49 30.19 24.92
CA LEU A 329 44.26 29.05 24.03
C LEU A 329 45.13 27.84 24.39
N SER A 330 46.38 28.06 24.82
CA SER A 330 47.28 26.97 25.25
C SER A 330 46.77 26.23 26.48
N LEU A 331 45.90 26.85 27.28
CA LEU A 331 45.25 26.24 28.46
C LEU A 331 43.88 25.65 28.12
N LEU A 332 43.08 26.35 27.29
CA LEU A 332 41.73 25.91 26.94
C LEU A 332 41.71 24.67 26.06
N ILE A 333 42.59 24.59 25.05
CA ILE A 333 42.65 23.46 24.11
C ILE A 333 42.88 22.12 24.84
N PRO A 334 43.95 21.95 25.64
CA PRO A 334 44.16 20.68 26.34
C PRO A 334 43.12 20.44 27.44
N ARG A 335 42.55 21.49 28.06
CA ARG A 335 41.47 21.33 29.04
C ARG A 335 40.21 20.73 28.41
N PHE A 336 39.79 21.24 27.26
CA PHE A 336 38.65 20.68 26.55
C PHE A 336 38.97 19.28 26.00
N SER A 337 40.19 19.08 25.48
CA SER A 337 40.64 17.77 24.97
C SER A 337 40.64 16.68 26.05
N THR A 338 40.93 17.00 27.33
CA THR A 338 40.78 16.00 28.42
C THR A 338 39.34 15.54 28.58
N VAL A 339 38.34 16.42 28.41
CA VAL A 339 36.93 16.04 28.50
C VAL A 339 36.57 15.16 27.31
N VAL A 340 36.90 15.61 26.10
CA VAL A 340 36.59 14.86 24.87
C VAL A 340 37.20 13.47 24.90
N ALA A 341 38.45 13.32 25.35
CA ALA A 341 39.07 12.00 25.47
C ALA A 341 38.33 11.08 26.47
N THR A 342 37.86 11.61 27.61
CA THR A 342 37.03 10.84 28.55
C THR A 342 35.68 10.46 27.94
N LEU A 343 35.02 11.41 27.27
CA LEU A 343 33.72 11.18 26.63
C LEU A 343 33.82 10.20 25.47
N LEU A 344 34.93 10.20 24.72
CA LEU A 344 35.20 9.22 23.67
C LEU A 344 35.32 7.81 24.24
N GLY A 345 36.00 7.65 25.39
CA GLY A 345 36.05 6.37 26.10
C GLY A 345 34.65 5.89 26.53
N ILE A 346 33.79 6.78 27.00
CA ILE A 346 32.38 6.46 27.31
C ILE A 346 31.65 6.07 26.04
N ALA A 347 31.74 6.85 24.97
CA ALA A 347 31.01 6.63 23.71
C ALA A 347 31.43 5.32 23.00
N VAL A 348 32.72 4.95 23.08
CA VAL A 348 33.23 3.68 22.55
C VAL A 348 32.68 2.47 23.31
N ILE A 349 32.30 2.63 24.58
CA ILE A 349 31.65 1.56 25.35
C ILE A 349 30.15 1.58 25.10
N THR A 350 29.50 2.73 25.29
CA THR A 350 28.04 2.83 25.24
C THR A 350 27.49 2.64 23.83
N GLY A 351 28.14 3.14 22.78
CA GLY A 351 27.65 2.99 21.41
C GLY A 351 27.50 1.52 20.97
N PRO A 352 28.58 0.71 21.02
CA PRO A 352 28.51 -0.69 20.61
C PRO A 352 27.67 -1.57 21.55
N VAL A 353 27.65 -1.29 22.86
CA VAL A 353 26.76 -2.03 23.78
C VAL A 353 25.30 -1.72 23.48
N LEU A 354 24.95 -0.46 23.20
CA LEU A 354 23.60 -0.10 22.78
C LEU A 354 23.23 -0.79 21.46
N LEU A 355 24.14 -0.81 20.48
CA LEU A 355 23.94 -1.55 19.25
C LEU A 355 23.68 -3.03 19.54
N PHE A 356 24.52 -3.71 20.33
CA PHE A 356 24.32 -5.11 20.70
C PHE A 356 22.96 -5.41 21.34
N THR A 357 22.46 -4.50 22.18
CA THR A 357 21.15 -4.66 22.82
C THR A 357 19.99 -4.44 21.86
N LEU A 358 20.19 -3.70 20.78
CA LEU A 358 19.17 -3.41 19.78
C LEU A 358 19.22 -4.38 18.59
N GLU A 359 20.42 -4.68 18.10
CA GLU A 359 20.73 -5.60 17.01
C GLU A 359 22.12 -6.24 17.23
N SER A 360 22.14 -7.58 17.27
CA SER A 360 23.39 -8.34 17.48
C SER A 360 23.87 -9.05 16.21
N ASP A 361 23.04 -9.14 15.17
CA ASP A 361 23.46 -9.68 13.87
C ASP A 361 24.13 -8.59 13.03
N LEU A 362 25.45 -8.73 12.89
CA LEU A 362 26.27 -7.79 12.14
C LEU A 362 26.01 -7.85 10.62
N SER A 363 25.58 -9.01 10.12
CA SER A 363 25.23 -9.23 8.71
C SER A 363 23.98 -8.44 8.36
N LEU A 364 22.95 -8.52 9.22
CA LEU A 364 21.73 -7.71 9.11
C LEU A 364 22.02 -6.22 9.28
N THR A 365 22.85 -5.86 10.28
CA THR A 365 23.24 -4.47 10.50
C THR A 365 23.87 -3.88 9.24
N ILE A 366 24.85 -4.54 8.62
CA ILE A 366 25.56 -4.01 7.45
C ILE A 366 24.67 -3.94 6.20
N ALA A 367 23.74 -4.90 6.03
CA ALA A 367 22.81 -4.90 4.91
C ALA A 367 21.74 -3.80 5.04
N SER A 368 21.37 -3.41 6.27
CA SER A 368 20.29 -2.46 6.55
C SER A 368 20.61 -0.99 6.25
N VAL A 369 19.58 -0.19 5.97
CA VAL A 369 19.67 1.28 5.89
C VAL A 369 20.12 1.89 7.23
N TYR A 370 19.70 1.28 8.35
CA TYR A 370 20.14 1.67 9.69
C TYR A 370 21.66 1.59 9.82
N GLY A 371 22.27 0.49 9.35
CA GLY A 371 23.73 0.31 9.35
C GLY A 371 24.46 1.26 8.41
N GLN A 372 23.87 1.61 7.26
CA GLN A 372 24.44 2.62 6.36
C GLN A 372 24.50 4.00 7.03
N ILE A 373 23.43 4.41 7.72
CA ILE A 373 23.41 5.68 8.47
C ILE A 373 24.36 5.63 9.68
N LEU A 374 24.44 4.48 10.36
CA LEU A 374 25.43 4.28 11.42
C LEU A 374 26.86 4.43 10.88
N ALA A 375 27.17 3.89 9.69
CA ALA A 375 28.46 4.05 9.06
C ALA A 375 28.77 5.53 8.75
N VAL A 376 27.79 6.28 8.24
CA VAL A 376 27.91 7.74 8.07
C VAL A 376 28.17 8.45 9.41
N LYS A 377 27.42 8.11 10.46
CA LYS A 377 27.59 8.66 11.83
C LYS A 377 28.99 8.39 12.37
N LEU A 378 29.50 7.17 12.22
CA LEU A 378 30.85 6.78 12.62
C LEU A 378 31.93 7.51 11.79
N GLY A 379 31.70 7.68 10.48
CA GLY A 379 32.57 8.48 9.62
C GLY A 379 32.65 9.94 10.06
N LEU A 380 31.50 10.59 10.30
CA LEU A 380 31.43 11.96 10.82
C LEU A 380 32.11 12.08 12.20
N ALA A 381 31.89 11.11 13.10
CA ALA A 381 32.57 11.06 14.39
C ALA A 381 34.10 10.94 14.22
N GLY A 382 34.57 10.11 13.29
CA GLY A 382 35.99 9.97 12.95
C GLY A 382 36.60 11.28 12.44
N VAL A 383 35.89 12.02 11.58
CA VAL A 383 36.29 13.36 11.13
C VAL A 383 36.41 14.32 12.31
N MET A 384 35.43 14.33 13.23
CA MET A 384 35.49 15.15 14.44
C MET A 384 36.70 14.81 15.32
N VAL A 385 36.97 13.52 15.56
CA VAL A 385 38.16 13.09 16.33
C VAL A 385 39.44 13.56 15.64
N GLY A 386 39.53 13.46 14.31
CA GLY A 386 40.67 13.96 13.52
C GLY A 386 40.87 15.47 13.65
N MET A 387 39.78 16.25 13.60
CA MET A 387 39.82 17.71 13.81
C MET A 387 40.22 18.08 15.24
N GLY A 388 39.70 17.36 16.24
CA GLY A 388 40.10 17.51 17.65
C GLY A 388 41.58 17.19 17.87
N ALA A 389 42.08 16.12 17.24
CA ALA A 389 43.49 15.76 17.27
C ALA A 389 44.35 16.85 16.62
N TYR A 390 43.94 17.41 15.47
CA TYR A 390 44.63 18.54 14.86
C TYR A 390 44.68 19.76 15.80
N SER A 391 43.58 20.08 16.49
CA SER A 391 43.52 21.13 17.49
C SER A 391 44.50 20.88 18.66
N GLN A 392 44.52 19.66 19.20
CA GLN A 392 45.35 19.28 20.34
C GLN A 392 46.84 19.13 20.00
N PHE A 393 47.20 18.62 18.82
CA PHE A 393 48.59 18.29 18.49
C PHE A 393 49.29 19.35 17.63
N VAL A 394 48.54 20.17 16.88
CA VAL A 394 49.10 21.19 15.98
C VAL A 394 48.82 22.59 16.49
N ILE A 395 47.56 22.93 16.74
CA ILE A 395 47.17 24.30 17.13
C ILE A 395 47.68 24.63 18.53
N GLN A 396 47.54 23.69 19.47
CA GLN A 396 48.06 23.84 20.83
C GLN A 396 49.57 24.12 20.84
N LYS A 397 50.37 23.39 20.05
CA LYS A 397 51.83 23.59 19.98
C LYS A 397 52.18 24.98 19.45
N ARG A 398 51.42 25.47 18.46
CA ARG A 398 51.58 26.82 17.93
C ARG A 398 51.25 27.88 18.97
N ALA A 399 50.17 27.68 19.75
CA ALA A 399 49.82 28.59 20.84
C ALA A 399 50.93 28.63 21.92
N VAL A 400 51.50 27.48 22.28
CA VAL A 400 52.64 27.42 23.22
C VAL A 400 53.88 28.13 22.69
N ALA A 401 54.20 27.97 21.39
CA ALA A 401 55.36 28.63 20.77
C ALA A 401 55.26 30.17 20.80
N VAL A 402 54.05 30.71 20.60
CA VAL A 402 53.77 32.14 20.70
C VAL A 402 53.83 32.61 22.16
N MET A 403 53.29 31.82 23.10
CA MET A 403 53.32 32.10 24.54
C MET A 403 54.75 32.22 25.09
N VAL A 404 55.65 31.31 24.72
CA VAL A 404 57.04 31.25 25.25
C VAL A 404 58.01 32.16 24.47
N GLY A 405 57.57 32.76 23.35
CA GLY A 405 58.35 33.78 22.63
C GLY A 405 59.53 33.23 21.81
N GLY A 406 59.30 32.24 20.95
CA GLY A 406 60.35 31.75 20.03
C GLY A 406 60.92 32.86 19.14
N ARG A 407 62.24 33.10 19.23
CA ARG A 407 62.97 34.10 18.42
C ARG A 407 62.85 33.78 16.92
N GLY A 408 62.17 34.65 16.17
CA GLY A 408 62.26 34.78 14.71
C GLY A 408 61.27 33.96 13.87
N ARG A 409 60.02 34.45 13.71
CA ARG A 409 59.09 34.20 12.56
C ARG A 409 57.70 34.81 12.86
N SER A 410 57.61 36.13 12.95
CA SER A 410 56.43 36.87 13.41
C SER A 410 55.26 36.95 12.41
N SER A 411 55.47 36.82 11.10
CA SER A 411 54.39 36.96 10.10
C SER A 411 53.62 35.67 9.77
N VAL A 412 54.24 34.50 9.92
CA VAL A 412 53.63 33.19 9.57
C VAL A 412 52.77 32.63 10.72
N GLN A 413 53.00 33.06 11.97
CA GLN A 413 52.35 32.52 13.17
C GLN A 413 50.93 33.07 13.43
N ASP A 414 50.60 34.30 13.01
CA ASP A 414 49.27 34.93 13.22
C ASP A 414 48.16 34.24 12.37
N THR A 415 48.50 33.77 11.16
CA THR A 415 47.55 33.05 10.29
C THR A 415 47.08 31.71 10.89
N GLY A 416 47.90 31.07 11.73
CA GLY A 416 47.61 29.77 12.34
C GLY A 416 46.57 29.83 13.46
N LEU A 417 46.62 30.85 14.31
CA LEU A 417 45.70 31.02 15.45
C LEU A 417 44.32 31.53 14.99
N ARG A 418 44.27 32.42 13.99
CA ARG A 418 43.00 32.85 13.37
C ARG A 418 42.26 31.69 12.68
N ARG A 419 43.01 30.72 12.13
CA ARG A 419 42.43 29.52 11.50
C ARG A 419 41.69 28.64 12.52
N TYR A 420 42.11 28.62 13.80
CA TYR A 420 41.47 27.83 14.86
C TYR A 420 39.99 28.17 15.04
N GLY A 421 39.63 29.46 15.02
CA GLY A 421 38.23 29.87 15.14
C GLY A 421 37.35 29.35 13.99
N ARG A 422 37.89 29.25 12.78
CA ARG A 422 37.19 28.64 11.63
C ARG A 422 37.11 27.12 11.76
N THR A 423 38.19 26.48 12.21
CA THR A 423 38.24 25.02 12.45
C THR A 423 37.18 24.59 13.47
N LEU A 424 37.04 25.29 14.59
CA LEU A 424 36.01 24.96 15.60
C LEU A 424 34.58 25.13 15.09
N LYS A 425 34.31 26.15 14.26
CA LYS A 425 32.97 26.31 13.64
C LYS A 425 32.68 25.18 12.66
N ALA A 426 33.67 24.75 11.88
CA ALA A 426 33.55 23.59 11.01
C ALA A 426 33.34 22.31 11.82
N GLU A 427 34.06 22.11 12.93
CA GLU A 427 33.91 20.94 13.82
C GLU A 427 32.51 20.90 14.46
N ALA A 428 32.00 22.05 14.89
CA ALA A 428 30.64 22.19 15.40
C ALA A 428 29.59 21.90 14.30
N ALA A 429 29.83 22.30 13.05
CA ALA A 429 28.95 21.99 11.93
C ALA A 429 28.92 20.49 11.61
N VAL A 430 30.08 19.81 11.66
CA VAL A 430 30.15 18.34 11.54
C VAL A 430 29.40 17.66 12.69
N GLY A 431 29.52 18.19 13.92
CA GLY A 431 28.73 17.72 15.06
C GLY A 431 27.22 17.89 14.88
N ILE A 432 26.77 18.99 14.30
CA ILE A 432 25.35 19.19 13.97
C ILE A 432 24.90 18.24 12.86
N ALA A 433 25.72 18.00 11.83
CA ALA A 433 25.44 16.99 10.80
C ALA A 433 25.38 15.56 11.37
N LEU A 434 26.20 15.25 12.37
CA LEU A 434 26.14 13.99 13.11
C LEU A 434 24.79 13.84 13.84
N LEU A 435 24.28 14.90 14.46
CA LEU A 435 22.95 14.89 15.08
C LEU A 435 21.81 14.70 14.07
N LEU A 436 21.99 15.13 12.82
CA LEU A 436 21.03 14.87 11.76
C LEU A 436 20.96 13.36 11.44
N ALA A 437 22.12 12.70 11.32
CA ALA A 437 22.18 11.23 11.16
C ALA A 437 21.54 10.51 12.35
N VAL A 438 21.80 10.98 13.58
CA VAL A 438 21.13 10.45 14.80
C VAL A 438 19.62 10.63 14.73
N SER A 439 19.14 11.76 14.23
CA SER A 439 17.70 12.00 14.09
C SER A 439 17.05 11.03 13.11
N PHE A 440 17.70 10.66 12.01
CA PHE A 440 17.20 9.61 11.12
C PHE A 440 17.24 8.22 11.78
N MET A 441 18.32 7.88 12.48
CA MET A 441 18.43 6.59 13.17
C MET A 441 17.43 6.42 14.33
N ALA A 442 17.03 7.51 14.98
CA ALA A 442 16.10 7.48 16.11
C ALA A 442 14.62 7.42 15.70
N ASN A 443 14.33 7.48 14.40
CA ASN A 443 12.98 7.40 13.82
C ASN A 443 12.92 6.43 12.63
N GLY A 444 13.96 5.64 12.40
CA GLY A 444 14.01 4.64 11.33
C GLY A 444 13.91 3.24 11.92
N SER A 445 13.55 2.27 11.08
CA SER A 445 13.44 0.87 11.50
C SER A 445 14.80 0.28 11.89
N LEU A 446 14.80 -0.62 12.88
CA LEU A 446 15.99 -1.41 13.24
C LEU A 446 16.27 -2.50 12.18
N PRO A 447 17.51 -3.02 12.08
CA PRO A 447 17.89 -3.98 11.04
C PRO A 447 17.00 -5.23 10.97
N ALA A 448 16.66 -5.84 12.11
CA ALA A 448 15.71 -6.96 12.18
C ALA A 448 14.31 -6.63 11.61
N GLY A 449 13.84 -5.39 11.77
CA GLY A 449 12.57 -4.93 11.19
C GLY A 449 12.60 -4.73 9.67
N GLN A 450 13.79 -4.66 9.06
CA GLN A 450 13.95 -4.57 7.60
C GLN A 450 14.05 -5.94 6.92
N PHE A 451 14.33 -7.02 7.67
CA PHE A 451 14.51 -8.37 7.13
C PHE A 451 13.86 -9.49 7.98
N PRO A 452 12.55 -9.44 8.26
CA PRO A 452 11.95 -10.38 9.22
C PRO A 452 11.81 -11.82 8.69
N ALA A 453 11.91 -12.03 7.36
CA ALA A 453 11.99 -13.35 6.74
C ALA A 453 13.29 -14.12 7.04
N TYR A 454 14.43 -13.43 7.23
CA TYR A 454 15.72 -14.07 7.55
C TYR A 454 15.71 -14.70 8.96
N ALA A 455 15.00 -14.09 9.91
CA ALA A 455 14.86 -14.60 11.27
C ALA A 455 13.95 -15.86 11.35
N ARG A 456 12.93 -15.96 10.48
CA ARG A 456 11.99 -17.09 10.42
C ARG A 456 12.54 -18.32 9.68
N GLN A 457 13.43 -18.11 8.71
CA GLN A 457 13.98 -19.19 7.87
C GLN A 457 14.90 -20.17 8.63
N GLN A 458 15.45 -19.78 9.78
CA GLN A 458 16.24 -20.68 10.64
C GLN A 458 15.40 -21.76 11.36
N GLN A 459 14.06 -21.69 11.31
CA GLN A 459 13.17 -22.63 12.01
C GLN A 459 12.45 -23.67 11.11
N ALA A 460 12.49 -23.55 9.77
CA ALA A 460 11.59 -24.30 8.89
C ALA A 460 12.26 -25.37 8.00
N ALA A 461 13.51 -25.76 8.27
CA ALA A 461 14.26 -26.69 7.42
C ALA A 461 13.99 -28.19 7.77
N ASP A 462 12.82 -28.73 7.44
CA ASP A 462 12.62 -30.20 7.33
C ASP A 462 11.34 -30.55 6.53
N GLY A 463 11.45 -31.23 5.37
CA GLY A 463 10.30 -31.85 4.67
C GLY A 463 10.30 -31.80 3.13
N SER A 464 10.14 -32.96 2.49
CA SER A 464 10.52 -33.32 1.11
C SER A 464 9.40 -33.33 0.03
N GLN A 465 9.88 -33.40 -1.23
CA GLN A 465 9.25 -33.28 -2.56
C GLN A 465 8.37 -34.46 -3.08
N ALA A 466 7.52 -34.20 -4.10
CA ALA A 466 7.26 -35.07 -5.27
C ALA A 466 6.42 -34.36 -6.40
N ALA A 467 6.61 -34.79 -7.66
CA ALA A 467 6.15 -34.23 -8.97
C ALA A 467 4.67 -34.54 -9.37
N PHE A 468 3.97 -33.90 -10.34
CA PHE A 468 4.07 -34.01 -11.83
C PHE A 468 3.07 -33.10 -12.63
N ALA A 469 3.48 -32.69 -13.85
CA ALA A 469 2.78 -32.51 -15.16
C ALA A 469 1.66 -31.45 -15.46
N LYS A 470 1.62 -31.05 -16.75
CA LYS A 470 1.13 -29.81 -17.43
C LYS A 470 -0.26 -29.93 -18.08
N GLU A 471 -1.02 -28.82 -18.11
CA GLU A 471 -2.11 -28.55 -19.09
C GLU A 471 -2.10 -27.08 -19.55
N SER A 472 -2.54 -26.85 -20.79
CA SER A 472 -2.44 -25.59 -21.55
C SER A 472 -3.55 -24.60 -21.17
N LYS A 473 -3.19 -23.37 -20.75
CA LYS A 473 -4.10 -22.24 -20.47
C LYS A 473 -3.89 -21.09 -21.46
N VAL A 474 -4.97 -20.40 -21.82
CA VAL A 474 -4.93 -19.13 -22.57
C VAL A 474 -4.60 -18.02 -21.56
N ASP A 475 -3.42 -17.42 -21.69
CA ASP A 475 -2.94 -16.38 -20.78
C ASP A 475 -3.69 -15.06 -21.00
N PHE A 476 -4.08 -14.35 -19.94
CA PHE A 476 -4.55 -12.97 -20.06
C PHE A 476 -3.37 -12.10 -20.46
N VAL A 477 -3.33 -11.61 -21.71
CA VAL A 477 -2.24 -10.75 -22.20
C VAL A 477 -2.75 -9.35 -22.52
N ARG A 478 -2.05 -8.32 -22.05
CA ARG A 478 -2.29 -6.91 -22.37
C ARG A 478 -0.99 -6.21 -22.72
N THR A 479 -1.04 -5.33 -23.72
CA THR A 479 0.09 -4.45 -24.07
C THR A 479 -0.26 -3.04 -23.63
N LEU A 480 0.50 -2.53 -22.65
CA LEU A 480 0.38 -1.18 -22.13
C LEU A 480 1.38 -0.27 -22.86
N TYR A 481 0.90 0.85 -23.36
CA TYR A 481 1.72 1.80 -24.11
C TYR A 481 2.25 2.88 -23.16
N THR A 482 3.53 3.19 -23.27
CA THR A 482 4.22 4.23 -22.45
C THR A 482 5.00 5.17 -23.38
N ASP A 483 5.40 6.34 -22.88
CA ASP A 483 6.19 7.29 -23.66
C ASP A 483 7.54 6.69 -24.13
N ASN A 484 8.14 5.83 -23.30
CA ASN A 484 9.47 5.27 -23.51
C ASN A 484 9.48 3.87 -24.14
N GLY A 485 8.32 3.25 -24.38
CA GLY A 485 8.22 1.88 -24.89
C GLY A 485 6.86 1.23 -24.64
N LYS A 486 6.80 -0.10 -24.71
CA LYS A 486 5.59 -0.90 -24.46
C LYS A 486 5.86 -1.91 -23.36
N ILE A 487 4.87 -2.16 -22.52
CA ILE A 487 4.91 -3.19 -21.47
C ILE A 487 3.89 -4.25 -21.84
N GLN A 488 4.33 -5.46 -22.15
CA GLN A 488 3.44 -6.60 -22.34
C GLN A 488 3.29 -7.35 -21.01
N LEU A 489 2.10 -7.31 -20.43
CA LEU A 489 1.71 -8.00 -19.21
C LEU A 489 0.94 -9.27 -19.58
N ALA A 490 1.37 -10.42 -19.06
CA ALA A 490 0.62 -11.66 -19.08
C ALA A 490 0.30 -12.10 -17.64
N ILE A 491 -0.95 -12.50 -17.36
CA ILE A 491 -1.39 -13.01 -16.05
C ILE A 491 -2.07 -14.37 -16.25
N THR A 492 -1.67 -15.36 -15.46
CA THR A 492 -2.21 -16.73 -15.56
C THR A 492 -2.51 -17.27 -14.16
N PRO A 493 -3.76 -17.67 -13.85
CA PRO A 493 -4.94 -17.74 -14.71
C PRO A 493 -5.78 -16.46 -14.83
N PHE A 494 -5.37 -15.36 -14.21
CA PHE A 494 -6.12 -14.10 -14.10
C PHE A 494 -7.49 -14.22 -13.39
N ALA A 495 -7.45 -14.77 -12.18
CA ALA A 495 -8.62 -15.00 -11.35
C ALA A 495 -8.35 -14.76 -9.86
N VAL A 496 -9.40 -14.75 -9.04
CA VAL A 496 -9.26 -14.78 -7.57
C VAL A 496 -8.47 -16.02 -7.16
N GLY A 497 -7.51 -15.83 -6.25
CA GLY A 497 -6.51 -16.84 -5.90
C GLY A 497 -5.14 -16.51 -6.50
N GLN A 498 -4.27 -17.52 -6.58
CA GLN A 498 -2.88 -17.35 -7.03
C GLN A 498 -2.76 -17.13 -8.54
N ASN A 499 -1.92 -16.18 -8.94
CA ASN A 499 -1.64 -15.85 -10.33
C ASN A 499 -0.14 -15.67 -10.55
N SER A 500 0.33 -16.10 -11.71
CA SER A 500 1.66 -15.79 -12.20
C SER A 500 1.58 -14.62 -13.19
N PHE A 501 2.48 -13.66 -13.03
CA PHE A 501 2.63 -12.45 -13.82
C PHE A 501 3.92 -12.56 -14.62
N LYS A 502 3.85 -12.31 -15.92
CA LYS A 502 4.99 -12.19 -16.81
C LYS A 502 4.95 -10.83 -17.49
N ILE A 503 6.01 -10.04 -17.29
CA ILE A 503 6.15 -8.68 -17.79
C ILE A 503 7.28 -8.66 -18.81
N SER A 504 7.01 -8.19 -20.01
CA SER A 504 8.02 -8.01 -21.06
C SER A 504 8.09 -6.54 -21.47
N PHE A 505 9.26 -5.94 -21.33
CA PHE A 505 9.52 -4.56 -21.77
C PHE A 505 10.01 -4.55 -23.22
N LEU A 506 9.36 -3.75 -24.06
CA LEU A 506 9.62 -3.64 -25.50
C LEU A 506 9.83 -2.17 -25.88
N ASN A 507 10.63 -1.92 -26.91
CA ASN A 507 10.74 -0.61 -27.55
C ASN A 507 9.47 -0.29 -28.35
N GLN A 508 9.32 0.95 -28.81
CA GLN A 508 8.13 1.36 -29.59
C GLN A 508 7.93 0.54 -30.88
N ASP A 509 9.03 0.09 -31.51
CA ASP A 509 9.04 -0.75 -32.71
C ASP A 509 8.71 -2.24 -32.43
N GLY A 510 8.54 -2.62 -31.16
CA GLY A 510 8.26 -3.99 -30.73
C GLY A 510 9.49 -4.86 -30.48
N SER A 511 10.71 -4.34 -30.69
CA SER A 511 11.95 -5.03 -30.31
C SER A 511 12.14 -5.07 -28.79
N SER A 512 12.96 -5.98 -28.26
CA SER A 512 13.21 -6.07 -26.82
C SER A 512 13.90 -4.81 -26.27
N ALA A 513 13.36 -4.25 -25.18
CA ALA A 513 13.99 -3.13 -24.50
C ALA A 513 15.34 -3.55 -23.88
N THR A 514 16.31 -2.63 -23.86
CA THR A 514 17.62 -2.87 -23.22
C THR A 514 17.78 -1.93 -22.02
N GLY A 515 18.61 -2.33 -21.04
CA GLY A 515 18.89 -1.50 -19.87
C GLY A 515 17.88 -1.56 -18.72
N ILE A 516 16.86 -2.43 -18.79
CA ILE A 516 15.90 -2.62 -17.68
C ILE A 516 16.57 -3.40 -16.53
N GLU A 517 16.78 -2.70 -15.42
CA GLU A 517 17.48 -3.23 -14.24
C GLU A 517 16.50 -3.96 -13.30
N SER A 518 15.37 -3.34 -13.01
CA SER A 518 14.32 -3.88 -12.15
C SER A 518 12.93 -3.58 -12.69
N ALA A 519 11.95 -4.35 -12.22
CA ALA A 519 10.54 -4.07 -12.43
C ALA A 519 9.75 -4.28 -11.13
N THR A 520 8.71 -3.48 -10.92
CA THR A 520 7.83 -3.56 -9.76
C THR A 520 6.39 -3.58 -10.24
N ILE A 521 5.54 -4.43 -9.64
CA ILE A 521 4.08 -4.38 -9.81
C ILE A 521 3.50 -3.80 -8.53
N LYS A 522 2.44 -3.00 -8.60
CA LYS A 522 1.59 -2.65 -7.46
C LYS A 522 0.15 -3.04 -7.78
N LEU A 523 -0.49 -3.75 -6.86
CA LEU A 523 -1.89 -4.18 -6.98
C LEU A 523 -2.74 -3.39 -5.98
N THR A 524 -3.75 -2.66 -6.44
CA THR A 524 -4.68 -1.92 -5.58
C THR A 524 -6.10 -2.38 -5.87
N GLN A 525 -6.80 -2.96 -4.89
CA GLN A 525 -8.24 -3.22 -5.00
C GLN A 525 -8.97 -1.89 -4.77
N VAL A 526 -9.61 -1.38 -5.84
CA VAL A 526 -10.19 -0.04 -5.91
C VAL A 526 -11.48 0.06 -5.09
N ASP A 527 -12.37 -0.93 -5.21
CA ASP A 527 -13.71 -0.89 -4.62
C ASP A 527 -13.71 -0.93 -3.08
N ARG A 528 -12.64 -1.44 -2.47
CA ARG A 528 -12.45 -1.65 -1.03
C ARG A 528 -11.31 -0.82 -0.45
N GLY A 529 -10.58 -0.07 -1.29
CA GLY A 529 -9.44 0.75 -0.87
C GLY A 529 -8.27 -0.07 -0.30
N ILE A 530 -8.05 -1.28 -0.81
CA ILE A 530 -6.97 -2.18 -0.37
C ILE A 530 -5.77 -1.98 -1.28
N GLY A 531 -4.59 -1.70 -0.71
CA GLY A 531 -3.35 -1.48 -1.47
C GLY A 531 -2.89 -0.01 -1.49
N PRO A 532 -1.85 0.32 -2.27
CA PRO A 532 -1.13 -0.54 -3.23
C PRO A 532 -0.33 -1.64 -2.55
N ILE A 533 -0.47 -2.87 -3.04
CA ILE A 533 0.28 -4.06 -2.65
C ILE A 533 1.47 -4.20 -3.63
N PRO A 534 2.70 -3.85 -3.25
CA PRO A 534 3.84 -4.05 -4.12
C PRO A 534 4.15 -5.54 -4.25
N ILE A 535 4.33 -6.01 -5.48
CA ILE A 535 4.78 -7.37 -5.80
C ILE A 535 6.19 -7.26 -6.38
N GLU A 536 7.13 -7.93 -5.72
CA GLU A 536 8.49 -8.04 -6.23
C GLU A 536 8.52 -8.90 -7.50
N THR A 537 9.30 -8.46 -8.47
CA THR A 537 9.52 -9.21 -9.70
C THR A 537 10.93 -9.78 -9.73
N ARG A 538 11.06 -11.00 -10.26
CA ARG A 538 12.35 -11.64 -10.54
C ARG A 538 12.64 -11.54 -12.03
N LYS A 539 13.86 -11.11 -12.37
CA LYS A 539 14.32 -11.10 -13.77
C LYS A 539 14.44 -12.54 -14.28
N GLN A 540 13.86 -12.83 -15.45
CA GLN A 540 13.94 -14.16 -16.04
C GLN A 540 15.38 -14.46 -16.48
N ALA A 541 15.92 -15.61 -16.07
CA ALA A 541 17.28 -16.02 -16.42
C ALA A 541 17.47 -16.06 -17.96
N GLY A 542 18.55 -15.45 -18.44
CA GLY A 542 18.86 -15.35 -19.87
C GLY A 542 18.08 -14.27 -20.63
N SER A 543 17.19 -13.51 -19.96
CA SER A 543 16.47 -12.39 -20.55
C SER A 543 16.91 -11.06 -19.96
N ASN A 544 17.00 -10.02 -20.80
CA ASN A 544 17.33 -8.66 -20.37
C ASN A 544 16.10 -7.79 -20.11
N ASN A 545 14.91 -8.24 -20.50
CA ASN A 545 13.70 -7.42 -20.57
C ASN A 545 12.43 -8.13 -20.07
N VAL A 546 12.55 -9.37 -19.55
CA VAL A 546 11.42 -10.15 -19.05
C VAL A 546 11.55 -10.36 -17.54
N PHE A 547 10.46 -10.08 -16.83
CA PHE A 547 10.34 -10.21 -15.39
C PHE A 547 9.12 -11.07 -15.05
N LEU A 548 9.24 -11.86 -13.99
CA LEU A 548 8.19 -12.76 -13.51
C LEU A 548 7.82 -12.37 -12.08
N ALA A 549 6.57 -12.53 -11.70
CA ALA A 549 6.12 -12.39 -10.32
C ALA A 549 4.97 -13.37 -10.05
N ASP A 550 4.78 -13.77 -8.80
CA ASP A 550 3.65 -14.59 -8.41
C ASP A 550 2.90 -13.83 -7.30
N ALA A 551 1.60 -13.59 -7.49
CA ALA A 551 0.77 -12.89 -6.52
C ALA A 551 -0.67 -13.38 -6.56
N ALA A 552 -1.33 -13.31 -5.42
CA ALA A 552 -2.75 -13.62 -5.34
C ALA A 552 -3.61 -12.37 -5.47
N PHE A 553 -4.72 -12.48 -6.19
CA PHE A 553 -5.84 -11.57 -5.99
C PHE A 553 -6.72 -12.17 -4.90
N SER A 554 -6.77 -11.48 -3.76
CA SER A 554 -7.46 -12.00 -2.56
C SER A 554 -8.99 -11.92 -2.67
N LEU A 555 -9.51 -11.02 -3.51
CA LEU A 555 -10.93 -10.74 -3.62
C LEU A 555 -11.31 -10.50 -5.07
N PRO A 556 -12.55 -10.83 -5.47
CA PRO A 556 -13.10 -10.36 -6.72
C PRO A 556 -13.33 -8.83 -6.68
N GLY A 557 -13.46 -8.21 -7.86
CA GLY A 557 -13.70 -6.79 -8.04
C GLY A 557 -12.59 -6.09 -8.83
N ASN A 558 -12.62 -4.76 -8.84
CA ASN A 558 -11.70 -3.96 -9.63
C ASN A 558 -10.35 -3.81 -8.94
N TRP A 559 -9.30 -4.22 -9.65
CA TRP A 559 -7.91 -4.10 -9.25
C TRP A 559 -7.15 -3.20 -10.21
N GLN A 560 -6.48 -2.17 -9.70
CA GLN A 560 -5.51 -1.40 -10.45
C GLN A 560 -4.13 -2.06 -10.34
N ILE A 561 -3.54 -2.38 -11.49
CA ILE A 561 -2.22 -2.99 -11.64
C ILE A 561 -1.28 -1.94 -12.21
N GLU A 562 -0.39 -1.38 -11.38
CA GLU A 562 0.66 -0.44 -11.79
C GLU A 562 1.97 -1.20 -12.01
N ILE A 563 2.66 -0.96 -13.12
CA ILE A 563 3.92 -1.61 -13.46
C ILE A 563 4.96 -0.52 -13.75
N GLU A 564 6.07 -0.56 -13.02
CA GLU A 564 7.22 0.30 -13.24
C GLU A 564 8.44 -0.54 -13.63
N GLY A 565 9.07 -0.22 -14.76
CA GLY A 565 10.38 -0.72 -15.16
C GLY A 565 11.45 0.36 -15.07
N VAL A 566 12.46 0.14 -14.24
CA VAL A 566 13.59 1.07 -14.06
C VAL A 566 14.62 0.83 -15.15
N ASN A 567 14.87 1.87 -15.96
CA ASN A 567 15.82 1.80 -17.07
C ASN A 567 17.08 2.60 -16.74
N THR A 568 18.25 1.97 -16.88
CA THR A 568 19.56 2.61 -16.64
C THR A 568 20.13 3.33 -17.87
N GLN A 569 19.59 3.04 -19.06
CA GLN A 569 20.06 3.56 -20.35
C GLN A 569 19.05 4.51 -21.03
N GLY A 570 17.88 4.72 -20.41
CA GLY A 570 16.79 5.54 -20.92
C GLY A 570 15.83 5.96 -19.80
N GLY A 571 14.64 6.46 -20.15
CA GLY A 571 13.60 6.79 -19.16
C GLY A 571 12.88 5.54 -18.63
N ASN A 572 12.42 5.60 -17.38
CA ASN A 572 11.58 4.55 -16.80
C ASN A 572 10.31 4.34 -17.63
N MET A 573 9.80 3.11 -17.64
CA MET A 573 8.53 2.76 -18.27
C MET A 573 7.50 2.53 -17.16
N LEU A 574 6.47 3.37 -17.11
CA LEU A 574 5.39 3.28 -16.13
C LEU A 574 4.06 3.11 -16.86
N ALA A 575 3.27 2.12 -16.45
CA ALA A 575 1.91 1.94 -16.94
C ALA A 575 0.98 1.47 -15.83
N SER A 576 -0.31 1.78 -15.95
CA SER A 576 -1.36 1.23 -15.08
C SER A 576 -2.44 0.54 -15.92
N LEU A 577 -3.06 -0.47 -15.34
CA LEU A 577 -4.18 -1.23 -15.91
C LEU A 577 -5.23 -1.45 -14.84
N ASP A 578 -6.44 -0.96 -15.04
CA ASP A 578 -7.58 -1.36 -14.23
C ASP A 578 -8.12 -2.69 -14.76
N ALA A 579 -8.26 -3.66 -13.86
CA ALA A 579 -8.51 -5.06 -14.15
C ALA A 579 -9.57 -5.59 -13.19
N ASN A 580 -10.75 -5.93 -13.71
CA ASN A 580 -11.78 -6.64 -12.94
C ASN A 580 -11.33 -8.09 -12.77
N VAL A 581 -11.10 -8.51 -11.52
CA VAL A 581 -10.71 -9.87 -11.14
C VAL A 581 -11.94 -10.60 -10.60
N LYS A 582 -12.15 -11.85 -11.03
CA LYS A 582 -13.28 -12.68 -10.58
C LYS A 582 -12.86 -14.14 -10.39
N PRO A 583 -13.67 -14.97 -9.71
CA PRO A 583 -13.37 -16.39 -9.55
C PRO A 583 -13.22 -17.09 -10.90
N GLN A 584 -12.41 -18.15 -10.97
CA GLN A 584 -12.37 -18.98 -12.18
C GLN A 584 -13.74 -19.61 -12.44
N VAL A 585 -14.13 -19.67 -13.71
CA VAL A 585 -15.40 -20.26 -14.14
C VAL A 585 -15.51 -21.74 -13.70
N SER A 586 -14.40 -22.47 -13.69
CA SER A 586 -14.32 -23.85 -13.17
C SER A 586 -14.60 -23.99 -11.67
N ASN A 587 -14.46 -22.91 -10.89
CA ASN A 587 -14.68 -22.90 -9.46
C ASN A 587 -16.11 -22.47 -9.10
N LEU A 588 -16.91 -22.04 -10.08
CA LEU A 588 -18.30 -21.70 -9.86
C LEU A 588 -19.11 -22.96 -9.52
N GLN A 589 -19.99 -22.82 -8.55
CA GLN A 589 -21.04 -23.76 -8.22
C GLN A 589 -22.38 -23.14 -8.58
N PHE A 590 -23.26 -24.02 -9.05
CA PHE A 590 -24.58 -23.62 -9.52
C PHE A 590 -25.63 -24.32 -8.68
N LYS A 591 -26.44 -23.52 -7.97
CA LYS A 591 -27.66 -24.01 -7.34
C LYS A 591 -28.83 -23.64 -8.24
N VAL A 592 -29.56 -24.65 -8.71
CA VAL A 592 -30.72 -24.44 -9.59
C VAL A 592 -32.00 -24.66 -8.79
N ASP A 593 -32.84 -23.63 -8.74
CA ASP A 593 -34.18 -23.69 -8.17
C ASP A 593 -35.23 -23.64 -9.30
N GLN A 594 -36.35 -24.35 -9.14
CA GLN A 594 -37.41 -24.46 -10.15
C GLN A 594 -38.75 -24.01 -9.59
N TYR A 595 -39.50 -23.24 -10.38
CA TYR A 595 -40.80 -22.69 -10.06
C TYR A 595 -41.80 -23.08 -11.15
N LYS A 596 -42.56 -24.16 -10.90
CA LYS A 596 -43.58 -24.63 -11.86
C LYS A 596 -44.70 -23.61 -11.99
N THR A 597 -45.16 -23.38 -13.21
CA THR A 597 -46.33 -22.56 -13.46
C THR A 597 -47.59 -23.25 -12.89
N PRO A 598 -48.59 -22.48 -12.42
CA PRO A 598 -49.82 -23.06 -11.87
C PRO A 598 -50.61 -23.92 -12.89
N GLU A 599 -50.46 -23.63 -14.17
CA GLU A 599 -51.10 -24.32 -15.29
C GLU A 599 -50.08 -24.70 -16.36
N ASN A 600 -50.47 -25.60 -17.28
CA ASN A 600 -49.63 -25.95 -18.44
C ASN A 600 -49.32 -24.69 -19.25
N SER A 601 -48.03 -24.43 -19.49
CA SER A 601 -47.53 -23.17 -20.06
C SER A 601 -46.26 -23.42 -20.89
N LEU A 602 -46.03 -22.59 -21.91
CA LEU A 602 -44.76 -22.54 -22.66
C LEU A 602 -44.10 -21.17 -22.42
N PRO A 603 -43.54 -20.92 -21.21
CA PRO A 603 -42.85 -19.67 -20.92
C PRO A 603 -41.62 -19.54 -21.84
N LEU A 604 -41.38 -18.36 -22.41
CA LEU A 604 -40.32 -18.18 -23.41
C LEU A 604 -39.31 -17.08 -23.09
N TYR A 605 -39.74 -15.82 -22.94
CA TYR A 605 -38.85 -14.67 -22.72
C TYR A 605 -39.02 -14.14 -21.29
N PRO A 606 -38.16 -14.52 -20.33
CA PRO A 606 -38.21 -13.95 -18.99
C PRO A 606 -37.56 -12.56 -18.98
N VAL A 607 -38.21 -11.58 -18.36
CA VAL A 607 -37.66 -10.23 -18.12
C VAL A 607 -37.77 -9.89 -16.64
N PHE A 608 -36.71 -9.33 -16.09
CA PHE A 608 -36.67 -8.91 -14.71
C PHE A 608 -37.21 -7.48 -14.52
N ASP A 609 -38.13 -7.34 -13.57
CA ASP A 609 -38.66 -6.07 -13.08
C ASP A 609 -38.08 -5.75 -11.71
N ALA A 610 -37.07 -4.88 -11.69
CA ALA A 610 -36.39 -4.47 -10.46
C ALA A 610 -37.31 -3.72 -9.49
N ALA A 611 -38.30 -2.97 -9.98
CA ALA A 611 -39.21 -2.21 -9.13
C ALA A 611 -40.17 -3.13 -8.37
N ARG A 612 -40.63 -4.21 -9.02
CA ARG A 612 -41.57 -5.18 -8.43
C ARG A 612 -40.89 -6.44 -7.90
N GLN A 613 -39.56 -6.56 -8.02
CA GLN A 613 -38.80 -7.77 -7.69
C GLN A 613 -39.48 -9.03 -8.27
N SER A 614 -39.81 -8.97 -9.56
CA SER A 614 -40.60 -9.98 -10.25
C SER A 614 -39.97 -10.37 -11.59
N ILE A 615 -40.17 -11.62 -12.01
CA ILE A 615 -39.94 -12.05 -13.39
C ILE A 615 -41.27 -12.03 -14.14
N TRP A 616 -41.29 -11.33 -15.28
CA TRP A 616 -42.39 -11.34 -16.22
C TRP A 616 -42.06 -12.25 -17.39
N VAL A 617 -42.98 -13.13 -17.78
CA VAL A 617 -42.78 -14.04 -18.91
C VAL A 617 -44.09 -14.27 -19.67
N GLY A 618 -44.04 -14.12 -20.99
CA GLY A 618 -45.16 -14.43 -21.88
C GLY A 618 -45.38 -15.93 -22.02
N ASP A 619 -46.65 -16.34 -22.19
CA ASP A 619 -47.00 -17.72 -22.53
C ASP A 619 -47.14 -17.89 -24.04
N SER A 620 -46.25 -18.70 -24.62
CA SER A 620 -46.22 -18.96 -26.07
C SER A 620 -47.21 -20.03 -26.54
N ILE A 621 -48.03 -20.60 -25.64
CA ILE A 621 -49.14 -21.49 -26.04
C ILE A 621 -50.16 -20.69 -26.86
N PRO A 622 -50.48 -21.10 -28.11
CA PRO A 622 -51.56 -20.49 -28.88
C PRO A 622 -52.90 -20.59 -28.16
N GLY A 623 -53.59 -19.45 -28.02
CA GLY A 623 -54.87 -19.31 -27.33
C GLY A 623 -54.75 -19.03 -25.83
N SER A 624 -53.53 -18.96 -25.27
CA SER A 624 -53.33 -18.65 -23.85
C SER A 624 -53.54 -17.17 -23.53
N GLY A 625 -53.11 -16.28 -24.43
CA GLY A 625 -53.27 -14.83 -24.30
C GLY A 625 -52.89 -14.26 -22.93
N ARG A 626 -51.80 -14.72 -22.31
CA ARG A 626 -51.46 -14.36 -20.92
C ARG A 626 -49.98 -14.09 -20.69
N ILE A 627 -49.72 -13.35 -19.61
CA ILE A 627 -48.40 -13.07 -19.07
C ILE A 627 -48.37 -13.55 -17.62
N TRP A 628 -47.31 -14.26 -17.25
CA TRP A 628 -47.03 -14.64 -15.88
C TRP A 628 -46.16 -13.58 -15.21
N GLN A 629 -46.53 -13.16 -14.02
CA GLN A 629 -45.67 -12.43 -13.09
C GLN A 629 -45.32 -13.35 -11.94
N MET A 630 -44.04 -13.62 -11.74
CA MET A 630 -43.57 -14.40 -10.62
C MET A 630 -42.77 -13.51 -9.67
N ASP A 631 -43.23 -13.41 -8.44
CA ASP A 631 -42.49 -12.72 -7.37
C ASP A 631 -41.24 -13.55 -7.01
N ILE A 632 -40.06 -12.95 -7.11
CA ILE A 632 -38.79 -13.69 -6.93
C ILE A 632 -38.47 -14.00 -5.47
N THR A 633 -39.16 -13.36 -4.53
CA THR A 633 -38.95 -13.55 -3.09
C THR A 633 -39.80 -14.69 -2.55
N THR A 634 -41.02 -14.82 -3.04
CA THR A 634 -41.99 -15.83 -2.60
C THR A 634 -42.10 -17.02 -3.56
N GLY A 635 -41.71 -16.85 -4.82
CA GLY A 635 -41.90 -17.85 -5.89
C GLY A 635 -43.36 -17.99 -6.35
N ASN A 636 -44.25 -17.08 -5.92
CA ASN A 636 -45.66 -17.14 -6.26
C ASN A 636 -45.95 -16.49 -7.61
N TYR A 637 -46.84 -17.11 -8.38
CA TYR A 637 -47.29 -16.62 -9.68
C TYR A 637 -48.60 -15.82 -9.56
N THR A 638 -48.66 -14.72 -10.29
CA THR A 638 -49.87 -13.98 -10.64
C THR A 638 -50.08 -14.09 -12.15
N VAL A 639 -51.30 -14.45 -12.56
CA VAL A 639 -51.67 -14.52 -13.98
C VAL A 639 -52.28 -13.19 -14.43
N HIS A 640 -51.83 -12.70 -15.58
CA HIS A 640 -52.36 -11.51 -16.23
C HIS A 640 -52.89 -11.89 -17.61
N ASN A 641 -54.22 -11.92 -17.75
CA ASN A 641 -54.86 -12.24 -19.03
C ASN A 641 -54.89 -10.99 -19.92
N ILE A 642 -54.51 -11.16 -21.18
CA ILE A 642 -54.35 -10.09 -22.16
C ILE A 642 -55.43 -10.22 -23.22
N ASP A 643 -56.42 -9.33 -23.15
CA ASP A 643 -57.59 -9.42 -24.02
C ASP A 643 -57.20 -9.33 -25.51
N GLY A 644 -57.70 -10.31 -26.28
CA GLY A 644 -57.50 -10.40 -27.72
C GLY A 644 -56.13 -10.91 -28.16
N ALA A 645 -55.14 -11.07 -27.28
CA ALA A 645 -53.86 -11.69 -27.62
C ALA A 645 -54.07 -13.19 -27.91
N VAL A 646 -53.47 -13.70 -28.98
CA VAL A 646 -53.47 -15.14 -29.29
C VAL A 646 -52.46 -15.84 -28.40
N LEU A 647 -51.25 -15.30 -28.33
CA LEU A 647 -50.17 -15.75 -27.45
C LEU A 647 -49.21 -14.59 -27.19
N VAL A 648 -48.31 -14.76 -26.23
CA VAL A 648 -47.30 -13.75 -25.89
C VAL A 648 -45.91 -14.36 -25.99
N THR A 649 -45.05 -13.80 -26.85
CA THR A 649 -43.66 -14.27 -27.04
C THR A 649 -42.65 -13.35 -26.35
N ASN A 650 -42.00 -12.45 -27.10
CA ASN A 650 -41.12 -11.44 -26.55
C ASN A 650 -41.92 -10.54 -25.62
N VAL A 651 -41.37 -10.28 -24.45
CA VAL A 651 -41.82 -9.24 -23.53
C VAL A 651 -40.66 -8.29 -23.29
N LEU A 652 -40.97 -7.00 -23.15
CA LEU A 652 -40.02 -5.93 -22.91
C LEU A 652 -40.61 -5.01 -21.84
N LEU A 653 -39.89 -4.82 -20.75
CA LEU A 653 -40.28 -3.88 -19.70
C LEU A 653 -39.84 -2.47 -20.08
N ALA A 654 -40.78 -1.55 -20.25
CA ALA A 654 -40.50 -0.14 -20.48
C ALA A 654 -40.13 0.58 -19.17
N PRO A 655 -39.35 1.68 -19.23
CA PRO A 655 -38.97 2.45 -18.04
C PRO A 655 -40.14 3.00 -17.22
N ASP A 656 -41.32 3.15 -17.83
CA ASP A 656 -42.55 3.59 -17.17
C ASP A 656 -43.33 2.44 -16.49
N GLY A 657 -42.78 1.23 -16.50
CA GLY A 657 -43.37 0.04 -15.88
C GLY A 657 -44.40 -0.69 -16.73
N ARG A 658 -44.67 -0.24 -17.96
CA ARG A 658 -45.51 -0.98 -18.93
C ARG A 658 -44.74 -2.12 -19.57
N ILE A 659 -45.47 -3.16 -19.98
CA ILE A 659 -44.90 -4.33 -20.66
C ILE A 659 -45.32 -4.29 -22.12
N TRP A 660 -44.35 -4.12 -23.00
CA TRP A 660 -44.53 -4.31 -24.44
C TRP A 660 -44.34 -5.77 -24.78
N TYR A 661 -45.10 -6.28 -25.74
CA TYR A 661 -44.98 -7.68 -26.15
C TYR A 661 -45.27 -7.90 -27.63
N ILE A 662 -44.76 -9.02 -28.16
CA ILE A 662 -45.06 -9.48 -29.52
C ILE A 662 -46.03 -10.67 -29.46
N ASP A 663 -47.15 -10.52 -30.16
CA ASP A 663 -48.08 -11.60 -30.51
C ASP A 663 -47.91 -11.92 -32.01
N PRO A 664 -47.04 -12.87 -32.38
CA PRO A 664 -46.70 -13.15 -33.78
C PRO A 664 -47.86 -13.78 -34.56
N LEU A 665 -48.90 -14.28 -33.88
CA LEU A 665 -50.12 -14.83 -34.49
C LEU A 665 -51.33 -13.90 -34.35
N GLY A 666 -51.15 -12.75 -33.68
CA GLY A 666 -52.17 -11.74 -33.49
C GLY A 666 -52.33 -10.87 -34.73
N GLY A 667 -53.55 -10.46 -35.08
CA GLY A 667 -53.73 -9.50 -36.17
C GLY A 667 -54.07 -10.11 -37.53
N GLY A 668 -54.99 -11.06 -37.56
CA GLY A 668 -55.63 -11.47 -38.80
C GLY A 668 -56.21 -10.25 -39.52
N SER A 669 -55.74 -9.99 -40.75
CA SER A 669 -56.28 -8.92 -41.58
C SER A 669 -57.52 -9.39 -42.34
N SER A 670 -58.29 -8.44 -42.87
CA SER A 670 -59.47 -8.69 -43.69
C SER A 670 -59.19 -9.54 -44.94
N ASP A 671 -57.92 -9.63 -45.37
CA ASP A 671 -57.43 -10.46 -46.48
C ASP A 671 -57.01 -11.89 -46.07
N GLY A 672 -57.08 -12.25 -44.78
CA GLY A 672 -56.71 -13.56 -44.26
C GLY A 672 -55.21 -13.77 -43.99
N SER A 673 -54.36 -12.77 -44.22
CA SER A 673 -52.94 -12.84 -43.85
C SER A 673 -52.72 -12.61 -42.35
N ASN A 674 -51.72 -13.29 -41.78
CA ASN A 674 -51.28 -13.06 -40.40
C ASN A 674 -50.15 -12.01 -40.41
N ARG A 675 -50.39 -10.87 -39.77
CA ARG A 675 -49.42 -9.77 -39.72
C ARG A 675 -48.61 -9.73 -38.42
N GLY A 676 -49.08 -10.41 -37.37
CA GLY A 676 -48.55 -10.19 -36.03
C GLY A 676 -49.05 -8.86 -35.43
N ALA A 677 -48.94 -8.75 -34.12
CA ALA A 677 -49.33 -7.55 -33.37
C ALA A 677 -48.29 -7.18 -32.32
N LEU A 678 -48.05 -5.88 -32.18
CA LEU A 678 -47.37 -5.27 -31.05
C LEU A 678 -48.41 -4.94 -29.98
N GLY A 679 -48.22 -5.41 -28.76
CA GLY A 679 -49.10 -5.11 -27.65
C GLY A 679 -48.40 -4.36 -26.53
N VAL A 680 -49.19 -3.64 -25.74
CA VAL A 680 -48.76 -3.00 -24.49
C VAL A 680 -49.74 -3.35 -23.38
N TYR A 681 -49.20 -3.69 -22.23
CA TYR A 681 -49.94 -4.03 -21.02
C TYR A 681 -49.50 -3.14 -19.86
N ASN A 682 -50.46 -2.61 -19.11
CA ASN A 682 -50.20 -1.85 -17.89
C ASN A 682 -50.57 -2.72 -16.66
N PRO A 683 -49.57 -3.16 -15.86
CA PRO A 683 -49.84 -3.99 -14.69
C PRO A 683 -50.49 -3.25 -13.52
N GLU A 684 -50.51 -1.91 -13.51
CA GLU A 684 -51.12 -1.13 -12.41
C GLU A 684 -52.65 -1.12 -12.46
N ASP A 685 -53.23 -1.11 -13.65
CA ASP A 685 -54.69 -1.03 -13.87
C ASP A 685 -55.25 -2.17 -14.74
N ASN A 686 -54.40 -3.13 -15.12
CA ASN A 686 -54.69 -4.26 -16.01
C ASN A 686 -55.19 -3.85 -17.41
N SER A 687 -54.97 -2.61 -17.85
CA SER A 687 -55.34 -2.18 -19.20
C SER A 687 -54.36 -2.73 -20.24
N ASN A 688 -54.88 -3.09 -21.42
CA ASN A 688 -54.06 -3.53 -22.55
C ASN A 688 -54.49 -2.85 -23.85
N ARG A 689 -53.54 -2.68 -24.77
CA ARG A 689 -53.76 -2.17 -26.13
C ARG A 689 -52.90 -2.93 -27.12
N ARG A 690 -53.35 -2.97 -28.39
CA ARG A 690 -52.69 -3.72 -29.46
C ARG A 690 -52.66 -2.93 -30.75
N PHE A 691 -51.58 -3.10 -31.50
CA PHE A 691 -51.29 -2.44 -32.76
C PHE A 691 -50.92 -3.51 -33.78
N ILE A 692 -51.70 -3.63 -34.85
CA ILE A 692 -51.46 -4.63 -35.90
C ILE A 692 -50.30 -4.16 -36.77
N MET A 693 -49.37 -5.07 -37.10
CA MET A 693 -48.25 -4.73 -37.96
C MET A 693 -48.76 -4.31 -39.36
N PRO A 694 -48.13 -3.31 -40.02
CA PRO A 694 -48.64 -2.81 -41.30
C PRO A 694 -48.60 -3.85 -42.42
N GLU A 695 -47.59 -4.71 -42.42
CA GLU A 695 -47.32 -5.73 -43.44
C GLU A 695 -47.25 -7.14 -42.84
N ALA A 696 -47.48 -8.16 -43.67
CA ALA A 696 -47.40 -9.55 -43.26
C ALA A 696 -45.94 -9.99 -43.10
N GLY A 697 -45.62 -10.60 -41.96
CA GLY A 697 -44.28 -11.08 -41.64
C GLY A 697 -44.27 -11.70 -40.25
N THR A 698 -43.09 -12.14 -39.79
CA THR A 698 -42.94 -12.72 -38.45
C THR A 698 -42.20 -11.74 -37.56
N PRO A 699 -42.90 -10.94 -36.74
CA PRO A 699 -42.22 -10.13 -35.74
C PRO A 699 -41.54 -11.04 -34.71
N SER A 700 -40.24 -10.87 -34.50
CA SER A 700 -39.42 -11.83 -33.74
C SER A 700 -38.57 -11.25 -32.62
N GLY A 701 -38.23 -9.97 -32.67
CA GLY A 701 -37.47 -9.27 -31.63
C GLY A 701 -37.99 -7.86 -31.44
N ILE A 702 -37.82 -7.32 -30.23
CA ILE A 702 -38.24 -5.95 -29.88
C ILE A 702 -37.18 -5.28 -29.00
N ALA A 703 -36.90 -4.01 -29.26
CA ALA A 703 -36.07 -3.16 -28.41
C ALA A 703 -36.68 -1.77 -28.28
N ILE A 704 -36.32 -1.03 -27.24
CA ILE A 704 -36.76 0.36 -27.01
C ILE A 704 -35.55 1.29 -27.08
N ASP A 705 -35.64 2.35 -27.90
CA ASP A 705 -34.58 3.35 -27.99
C ASP A 705 -34.68 4.41 -26.87
N GLY A 706 -33.64 5.24 -26.72
CA GLY A 706 -33.60 6.29 -25.70
C GLY A 706 -34.65 7.39 -25.85
N SER A 707 -35.38 7.44 -26.97
CA SER A 707 -36.53 8.35 -27.18
C SER A 707 -37.87 7.65 -26.88
N GLY A 708 -37.86 6.38 -26.52
CA GLY A 708 -39.05 5.58 -26.23
C GLY A 708 -39.70 4.95 -27.46
N ASN A 709 -39.09 5.01 -28.65
CA ASN A 709 -39.63 4.30 -29.81
C ASN A 709 -39.29 2.81 -29.74
N LEU A 710 -40.19 1.97 -30.24
CA LEU A 710 -40.01 0.53 -30.26
C LEU A 710 -39.50 0.11 -31.64
N TRP A 711 -38.44 -0.70 -31.66
CA TRP A 711 -37.85 -1.25 -32.87
C TRP A 711 -38.10 -2.75 -32.91
N ILE A 712 -38.70 -3.24 -33.99
CA ILE A 712 -39.15 -4.61 -34.16
C ILE A 712 -38.52 -5.20 -35.42
N THR A 713 -37.92 -6.38 -35.30
CA THR A 713 -37.48 -7.16 -36.45
C THR A 713 -38.65 -7.94 -37.03
N VAL A 714 -38.83 -7.85 -38.35
CA VAL A 714 -39.91 -8.54 -39.07
C VAL A 714 -39.28 -9.49 -40.09
N GLY A 715 -39.08 -10.73 -39.65
CA GLY A 715 -38.48 -11.81 -40.41
C GLY A 715 -39.42 -12.45 -41.43
N GLY A 716 -38.95 -13.53 -42.05
CA GLY A 716 -39.63 -14.19 -43.16
C GLY A 716 -39.65 -13.35 -44.44
N LEU A 717 -40.75 -13.40 -45.20
CA LEU A 717 -40.85 -12.72 -46.50
C LEU A 717 -40.82 -11.18 -46.43
N ALA A 718 -41.07 -10.59 -45.26
CA ALA A 718 -41.06 -9.14 -45.10
C ALA A 718 -39.65 -8.55 -45.18
N ASN A 719 -38.68 -9.18 -44.50
CA ASN A 719 -37.27 -8.78 -44.44
C ASN A 719 -37.07 -7.28 -44.10
N LYS A 720 -37.72 -6.82 -43.02
CA LYS A 720 -37.81 -5.41 -42.64
C LYS A 720 -37.54 -5.18 -41.15
N ILE A 721 -37.22 -3.92 -40.82
CA ILE A 721 -37.24 -3.38 -39.46
C ILE A 721 -38.42 -2.41 -39.35
N ALA A 722 -39.25 -2.59 -38.33
CA ALA A 722 -40.35 -1.68 -38.02
C ALA A 722 -40.00 -0.81 -36.81
N LYS A 723 -40.23 0.51 -36.92
CA LYS A 723 -40.19 1.45 -35.80
C LYS A 723 -41.61 1.86 -35.44
N PHE A 724 -41.97 1.78 -34.17
CA PHE A 724 -43.25 2.24 -33.66
C PHE A 724 -43.06 3.42 -32.72
N ASP A 725 -43.74 4.53 -33.02
CA ASP A 725 -43.80 5.71 -32.17
C ASP A 725 -45.02 5.58 -31.24
N PRO A 726 -44.84 5.38 -29.92
CA PRO A 726 -45.96 5.20 -29.00
C PRO A 726 -46.74 6.49 -28.70
N VAL A 727 -46.23 7.67 -29.05
CA VAL A 727 -46.93 8.95 -28.87
C VAL A 727 -47.92 9.18 -30.00
N ASN A 728 -47.49 8.95 -31.24
CA ASN A 728 -48.32 9.13 -32.44
C ASN A 728 -49.07 7.85 -32.84
N GLU A 729 -48.69 6.70 -32.29
CA GLU A 729 -49.23 5.37 -32.59
C GLU A 729 -49.03 4.95 -34.06
N GLU A 730 -47.89 5.35 -34.63
CA GLU A 730 -47.57 5.14 -36.05
C GLU A 730 -46.37 4.20 -36.24
N PHE A 731 -46.43 3.39 -37.30
CA PHE A 731 -45.33 2.54 -37.74
C PHE A 731 -44.57 3.18 -38.92
N SER A 732 -43.24 3.07 -38.88
CA SER A 732 -42.34 3.29 -40.02
C SER A 732 -41.60 2.00 -40.35
N LEU A 733 -41.45 1.66 -41.62
CA LEU A 733 -40.81 0.43 -42.08
C LEU A 733 -39.53 0.74 -42.86
N TYR A 734 -38.48 -0.05 -42.61
CA TYR A 734 -37.16 0.07 -43.24
C TYR A 734 -36.75 -1.27 -43.86
N ASP A 735 -36.36 -1.25 -45.12
CA ASP A 735 -35.89 -2.43 -45.85
C ASP A 735 -34.49 -2.84 -45.41
N VAL A 736 -34.30 -4.13 -45.09
CA VAL A 736 -32.97 -4.70 -44.87
C VAL A 736 -32.26 -4.81 -46.23
N PRO A 737 -31.01 -4.31 -46.39
CA PRO A 737 -30.33 -4.25 -47.69
C PRO A 737 -30.10 -5.63 -48.32
N THR A 738 -29.69 -6.61 -47.51
CA THR A 738 -29.54 -8.00 -47.94
C THR A 738 -30.90 -8.68 -48.07
N GLN A 739 -31.17 -9.28 -49.24
CA GLN A 739 -32.39 -10.05 -49.46
C GLN A 739 -32.38 -11.34 -48.64
N GLU A 740 -33.55 -11.73 -48.13
CA GLU A 740 -33.73 -12.96 -47.33
C GLU A 740 -32.76 -13.02 -46.13
N ALA A 741 -32.43 -11.87 -45.54
CA ALA A 741 -31.48 -11.78 -44.43
C ALA A 741 -31.98 -12.43 -43.14
N ASP A 742 -33.32 -12.54 -43.00
CA ASP A 742 -34.02 -13.04 -41.81
C ASP A 742 -33.61 -12.30 -40.53
N PRO A 743 -34.03 -11.03 -40.34
CA PRO A 743 -33.70 -10.24 -39.16
C PRO A 743 -34.32 -10.87 -37.89
N ARG A 744 -33.51 -11.16 -36.87
CA ARG A 744 -33.93 -11.84 -35.63
C ARG A 744 -33.76 -10.99 -34.37
N GLY A 745 -32.79 -11.29 -33.50
CA GLY A 745 -32.57 -10.54 -32.27
C GLY A 745 -32.25 -9.08 -32.57
N ILE A 746 -32.79 -8.17 -31.76
CA ILE A 746 -32.56 -6.73 -31.85
C ILE A 746 -32.32 -6.15 -30.46
N VAL A 747 -31.32 -5.29 -30.35
CA VAL A 747 -30.87 -4.67 -29.09
C VAL A 747 -30.48 -3.22 -29.32
N VAL A 748 -30.49 -2.43 -28.26
CA VAL A 748 -29.93 -1.09 -28.24
C VAL A 748 -28.66 -1.13 -27.40
N ASP A 749 -27.53 -0.73 -27.99
CA ASP A 749 -26.26 -0.66 -27.26
C ASP A 749 -26.21 0.55 -26.31
N ASN A 750 -25.18 0.62 -25.47
CA ASN A 750 -25.01 1.70 -24.51
C ASN A 750 -24.77 3.09 -25.15
N SER A 751 -24.45 3.12 -26.44
CA SER A 751 -24.33 4.36 -27.23
C SER A 751 -25.65 4.77 -27.89
N GLY A 752 -26.73 4.02 -27.66
CA GLY A 752 -28.06 4.26 -28.24
C GLY A 752 -28.20 3.77 -29.68
N ASN A 753 -27.25 2.99 -30.20
CA ASN A 753 -27.35 2.41 -31.54
C ASN A 753 -28.21 1.16 -31.52
N ILE A 754 -29.06 1.01 -32.53
CA ILE A 754 -29.92 -0.17 -32.69
C ILE A 754 -29.20 -1.19 -33.54
N TRP A 755 -28.96 -2.38 -32.99
CA TRP A 755 -28.29 -3.49 -33.65
C TRP A 755 -29.23 -4.68 -33.77
N PHE A 756 -29.21 -5.36 -34.92
CA PHE A 756 -29.96 -6.59 -35.13
C PHE A 756 -29.14 -7.64 -35.86
N ALA A 757 -29.49 -8.91 -35.64
CA ALA A 757 -28.84 -10.05 -36.30
C ALA A 757 -29.57 -10.41 -37.59
N GLU A 758 -28.81 -10.77 -38.63
CA GLU A 758 -29.30 -11.28 -39.91
C GLU A 758 -28.96 -12.77 -40.00
N ALA A 759 -29.88 -13.61 -39.52
CA ALA A 759 -29.60 -15.02 -39.26
C ALA A 759 -29.18 -15.78 -40.52
N THR A 760 -29.87 -15.55 -41.65
CA THR A 760 -29.56 -16.27 -42.89
C THR A 760 -28.40 -15.64 -43.66
N ALA A 761 -28.19 -14.32 -43.53
CA ALA A 761 -27.09 -13.63 -44.20
C ALA A 761 -25.73 -13.82 -43.50
N GLY A 762 -25.72 -14.27 -42.24
CA GLY A 762 -24.52 -14.44 -41.45
C GLY A 762 -23.85 -13.11 -41.07
N ARG A 763 -24.68 -12.09 -40.77
CA ARG A 763 -24.25 -10.71 -40.47
C ARG A 763 -24.94 -10.16 -39.24
N ILE A 764 -24.43 -9.03 -38.77
CA ILE A 764 -25.17 -8.11 -37.91
C ILE A 764 -25.33 -6.78 -38.64
N ALA A 765 -26.34 -6.01 -38.28
CA ALA A 765 -26.58 -4.72 -38.90
C ALA A 765 -27.01 -3.67 -37.87
N LYS A 766 -26.66 -2.42 -38.18
CA LYS A 766 -26.97 -1.25 -37.38
C LYS A 766 -27.98 -0.38 -38.12
N VAL A 767 -29.02 0.07 -37.43
CA VAL A 767 -29.98 1.05 -37.94
C VAL A 767 -29.67 2.43 -37.38
N ASP A 768 -29.60 3.43 -38.26
CA ASP A 768 -29.56 4.83 -37.85
C ASP A 768 -30.96 5.30 -37.42
N HIS A 769 -31.11 5.69 -36.16
CA HIS A 769 -32.41 5.98 -35.56
C HIS A 769 -33.17 7.18 -36.17
N ALA A 770 -32.45 8.09 -36.86
CA ALA A 770 -32.97 9.34 -37.40
C ALA A 770 -33.34 9.21 -38.88
N THR A 771 -32.54 8.47 -39.64
CA THR A 771 -32.69 8.31 -41.10
C THR A 771 -33.27 6.96 -41.51
N GLY A 772 -33.15 5.94 -40.67
CA GLY A 772 -33.53 4.57 -41.00
C GLY A 772 -32.52 3.83 -41.87
N ASN A 773 -31.35 4.44 -42.16
CA ASN A 773 -30.32 3.80 -42.96
C ASN A 773 -29.73 2.60 -42.21
N ILE A 774 -29.57 1.47 -42.92
CA ILE A 774 -29.04 0.22 -42.36
C ILE A 774 -27.62 0.00 -42.89
N THR A 775 -26.70 -0.27 -41.96
CA THR A 775 -25.29 -0.62 -42.26
C THR A 775 -24.99 -2.03 -41.77
N GLU A 776 -24.51 -2.91 -42.64
CA GLU A 776 -24.25 -4.32 -42.36
C GLU A 776 -22.77 -4.58 -42.08
N TYR A 777 -22.49 -5.53 -41.18
CA TYR A 777 -21.15 -5.90 -40.72
C TYR A 777 -20.98 -7.42 -40.73
N ALA A 778 -19.81 -7.88 -41.18
CA ALA A 778 -19.40 -9.27 -41.21
C ALA A 778 -17.90 -9.41 -40.94
N PRO A 779 -17.40 -10.59 -40.53
CA PRO A 779 -15.97 -10.83 -40.37
C PRO A 779 -15.18 -10.56 -41.67
N ASN A 780 -13.97 -9.98 -41.55
CA ASN A 780 -13.17 -9.46 -42.68
C ASN A 780 -12.66 -10.52 -43.69
N SER A 781 -12.95 -11.81 -43.45
CA SER A 781 -12.58 -12.91 -44.35
C SER A 781 -13.74 -13.22 -45.29
N LYS A 782 -13.53 -13.16 -46.61
CA LYS A 782 -14.53 -13.59 -47.61
C LYS A 782 -14.97 -15.06 -47.47
N LEU A 783 -14.31 -15.84 -46.62
CA LEU A 783 -14.58 -17.26 -46.37
C LEU A 783 -15.23 -17.53 -45.01
N GLN A 784 -15.43 -16.51 -44.17
CA GLN A 784 -15.98 -16.67 -42.81
C GLN A 784 -17.11 -15.66 -42.60
N THR A 785 -18.35 -16.14 -42.69
CA THR A 785 -19.55 -15.44 -42.22
C THR A 785 -19.92 -15.94 -40.83
N LEU A 786 -20.76 -15.20 -40.12
CA LEU A 786 -21.38 -15.74 -38.91
C LEU A 786 -22.32 -16.88 -39.31
N ASP A 787 -22.43 -17.93 -38.50
CA ASP A 787 -23.28 -19.09 -38.75
C ASP A 787 -24.56 -19.02 -37.89
N GLU A 788 -25.65 -18.60 -38.54
CA GLU A 788 -26.96 -18.33 -37.97
C GLU A 788 -26.91 -17.45 -36.69
N PRO A 789 -26.46 -16.17 -36.78
CA PRO A 789 -26.52 -15.27 -35.64
C PRO A 789 -27.99 -14.99 -35.26
N THR A 790 -28.37 -15.30 -34.03
CA THR A 790 -29.78 -15.26 -33.59
C THR A 790 -30.06 -14.24 -32.50
N ALA A 791 -29.29 -14.27 -31.42
CA ALA A 791 -29.43 -13.37 -30.29
C ALA A 791 -28.22 -12.45 -30.19
N LEU A 792 -28.48 -11.20 -29.80
CA LEU A 792 -27.46 -10.19 -29.52
C LEU A 792 -27.56 -9.78 -28.05
N PHE A 793 -26.42 -9.48 -27.44
CA PHE A 793 -26.35 -8.93 -26.10
C PHE A 793 -25.26 -7.85 -26.05
N PRO A 794 -25.60 -6.57 -25.89
CA PRO A 794 -24.60 -5.52 -25.76
C PRO A 794 -23.95 -5.62 -24.36
N ASP A 795 -22.63 -5.45 -24.31
CA ASP A 795 -21.92 -5.30 -23.05
C ASP A 795 -22.43 -4.05 -22.29
N PRO A 796 -22.98 -4.20 -21.08
CA PRO A 796 -23.50 -3.07 -20.30
C PRO A 796 -22.45 -2.00 -20.00
N GLU A 797 -21.16 -2.37 -19.94
CA GLU A 797 -20.05 -1.50 -19.53
C GLU A 797 -19.11 -1.15 -20.70
N GLY A 798 -19.33 -1.72 -21.89
CA GLY A 798 -18.36 -1.69 -22.99
C GLY A 798 -18.94 -1.35 -24.36
N PHE A 799 -18.10 -1.59 -25.39
CA PHE A 799 -18.46 -1.45 -26.81
C PHE A 799 -18.63 -2.81 -27.50
N ASP A 800 -18.48 -3.91 -26.76
CA ASP A 800 -18.62 -5.26 -27.28
C ASP A 800 -20.10 -5.63 -27.41
N ILE A 801 -20.46 -6.33 -28.47
CA ILE A 801 -21.76 -6.95 -28.68
C ILE A 801 -21.51 -8.44 -28.82
N TYR A 802 -22.05 -9.22 -27.88
CA TYR A 802 -22.01 -10.67 -27.90
C TYR A 802 -23.10 -11.18 -28.84
N ILE A 803 -22.75 -12.16 -29.66
CA ILE A 803 -23.56 -12.72 -30.73
C ILE A 803 -23.62 -14.23 -30.49
N ALA A 804 -24.82 -14.75 -30.28
CA ALA A 804 -25.05 -16.19 -30.27
C ALA A 804 -25.14 -16.69 -31.71
N GLU A 805 -24.10 -17.39 -32.16
CA GLU A 805 -24.08 -18.10 -33.43
C GLU A 805 -24.73 -19.45 -33.23
N HIS A 806 -26.00 -19.53 -33.62
CA HIS A 806 -26.81 -20.71 -33.38
C HIS A 806 -26.25 -21.91 -34.13
N GLY A 807 -26.06 -21.77 -35.44
CA GLY A 807 -25.45 -22.79 -36.30
C GLY A 807 -23.95 -22.94 -36.08
N GLY A 808 -23.29 -21.88 -35.59
CA GLY A 808 -21.86 -21.89 -35.27
C GLY A 808 -21.53 -22.57 -33.93
N HIS A 809 -22.53 -22.86 -33.09
CA HIS A 809 -22.38 -23.47 -31.76
C HIS A 809 -21.44 -22.68 -30.84
N THR A 810 -21.37 -21.36 -31.01
CA THR A 810 -20.39 -20.50 -30.33
C THR A 810 -20.94 -19.11 -30.05
N ILE A 811 -20.19 -18.35 -29.24
CA ILE A 811 -20.40 -16.93 -29.03
C ILE A 811 -19.30 -16.16 -29.75
N THR A 812 -19.70 -15.26 -30.65
CA THR A 812 -18.82 -14.29 -31.28
C THR A 812 -19.02 -12.90 -30.70
N VAL A 813 -17.94 -12.15 -30.58
CA VAL A 813 -17.95 -10.77 -30.09
C VAL A 813 -17.64 -9.83 -31.23
N PHE A 814 -18.52 -8.86 -31.42
CA PHE A 814 -18.28 -7.73 -32.31
C PHE A 814 -17.99 -6.47 -31.49
N ASN A 815 -16.82 -5.87 -31.70
CA ASN A 815 -16.50 -4.58 -31.08
C ASN A 815 -17.05 -3.44 -31.95
N SER A 816 -18.08 -2.75 -31.47
CA SER A 816 -18.78 -1.70 -32.22
C SER A 816 -17.94 -0.44 -32.49
N LEU A 817 -16.89 -0.20 -31.70
CA LEU A 817 -15.98 0.93 -31.88
C LEU A 817 -14.91 0.65 -32.95
N LEU A 818 -14.33 -0.55 -32.93
CA LEU A 818 -13.25 -0.96 -33.83
C LEU A 818 -13.74 -1.64 -35.12
N GLY A 819 -14.97 -2.14 -35.14
CA GLY A 819 -15.53 -2.91 -36.25
C GLY A 819 -14.87 -4.29 -36.41
N THR A 820 -14.40 -4.89 -35.32
CA THR A 820 -13.65 -6.17 -35.33
C THR A 820 -14.43 -7.30 -34.69
N PHE A 821 -14.26 -8.51 -35.22
CA PHE A 821 -14.85 -9.73 -34.69
C PHE A 821 -13.80 -10.60 -33.98
N ARG A 822 -14.20 -11.27 -32.90
CA ARG A 822 -13.46 -12.39 -32.29
C ARG A 822 -14.43 -13.47 -31.85
N GLU A 823 -14.05 -14.72 -31.97
CA GLU A 823 -14.86 -15.88 -31.62
C GLU A 823 -14.31 -16.53 -30.34
N TYR A 824 -15.20 -16.98 -29.43
CA TYR A 824 -14.78 -17.84 -28.31
C TYR A 824 -14.77 -19.31 -28.72
N PRO A 825 -14.01 -20.18 -28.03
CA PRO A 825 -14.17 -21.62 -28.22
C PRO A 825 -15.60 -22.05 -27.86
N SER A 826 -16.16 -22.98 -28.64
CA SER A 826 -17.42 -23.61 -28.26
C SER A 826 -17.28 -24.28 -26.90
N VAL A 827 -18.19 -23.96 -25.96
CA VAL A 827 -18.27 -24.63 -24.67
C VAL A 827 -18.76 -26.06 -24.87
N ASN A 828 -19.73 -26.23 -25.77
CA ASN A 828 -20.28 -27.52 -26.16
C ASN A 828 -20.92 -27.45 -27.55
N GLU A 829 -20.40 -28.27 -28.46
CA GLU A 829 -20.82 -28.30 -29.86
C GLU A 829 -22.27 -28.78 -30.03
N GLU A 830 -22.91 -29.35 -29.01
CA GLU A 830 -24.31 -29.79 -29.09
C GLU A 830 -25.31 -28.73 -28.60
N GLY A 831 -24.86 -27.60 -28.02
CA GLY A 831 -25.69 -26.73 -27.19
C GLY A 831 -26.63 -25.75 -27.90
N LEU A 832 -26.29 -25.32 -29.12
CA LEU A 832 -26.99 -24.28 -29.91
C LEU A 832 -27.33 -23.02 -29.06
N PRO A 833 -26.36 -22.09 -28.91
CA PRO A 833 -26.51 -20.93 -28.03
C PRO A 833 -27.65 -20.02 -28.49
N PHE A 834 -28.28 -19.34 -27.53
CA PHE A 834 -29.38 -18.41 -27.80
C PHE A 834 -29.32 -17.17 -26.89
N GLY A 835 -30.41 -16.84 -26.18
CA GLY A 835 -30.49 -15.66 -25.30
C GLY A 835 -29.37 -15.63 -24.26
N MET A 836 -28.91 -14.43 -23.95
CA MET A 836 -27.75 -14.16 -23.13
C MET A 836 -28.07 -13.21 -21.97
N ALA A 837 -27.30 -13.31 -20.89
CA ALA A 837 -27.33 -12.40 -19.75
C ALA A 837 -25.94 -12.30 -19.12
N MET A 838 -25.71 -11.31 -18.26
CA MET A 838 -24.48 -11.21 -17.46
C MET A 838 -24.79 -11.40 -15.97
N ASP A 839 -23.92 -12.14 -15.27
CA ASP A 839 -23.98 -12.22 -13.82
C ASP A 839 -23.28 -11.03 -13.14
N SER A 840 -23.32 -10.99 -11.80
CA SER A 840 -22.69 -9.95 -10.99
C SER A 840 -21.16 -9.94 -11.02
N TYR A 841 -20.52 -10.97 -11.58
CA TYR A 841 -19.08 -10.99 -11.86
C TYR A 841 -18.76 -10.58 -13.31
N GLY A 842 -19.77 -10.27 -14.14
CA GLY A 842 -19.59 -10.00 -15.56
C GLY A 842 -19.17 -11.25 -16.36
N ASN A 843 -19.54 -12.45 -15.94
CA ASN A 843 -19.51 -13.61 -16.82
C ASN A 843 -20.71 -13.58 -17.76
N LEU A 844 -20.50 -13.95 -19.01
CA LEU A 844 -21.56 -14.04 -20.00
C LEU A 844 -22.21 -15.42 -19.90
N TRP A 845 -23.48 -15.42 -19.56
CA TRP A 845 -24.34 -16.59 -19.56
C TRP A 845 -25.11 -16.66 -20.87
N PHE A 846 -25.36 -17.88 -21.36
CA PHE A 846 -26.15 -18.12 -22.56
C PHE A 846 -26.95 -19.42 -22.47
N ALA A 847 -28.14 -19.39 -23.04
CA ALA A 847 -29.03 -20.54 -23.09
C ALA A 847 -28.53 -21.60 -24.08
N GLU A 848 -28.63 -22.89 -23.72
CA GLU A 848 -28.30 -24.02 -24.60
C GLU A 848 -29.51 -24.94 -24.75
N HIS A 849 -30.31 -24.67 -25.77
CA HIS A 849 -31.70 -25.12 -25.80
C HIS A 849 -31.90 -26.59 -26.23
N THR A 850 -30.83 -27.30 -26.57
CA THR A 850 -30.85 -28.72 -26.98
C THR A 850 -30.34 -29.69 -25.91
N ILE A 851 -29.59 -29.22 -24.90
CA ILE A 851 -28.81 -30.09 -24.00
C ILE A 851 -29.10 -29.95 -22.49
N ASP A 852 -30.24 -29.37 -22.11
CA ASP A 852 -30.65 -29.18 -20.70
C ASP A 852 -29.58 -28.47 -19.84
N ARG A 853 -28.93 -27.47 -20.42
CA ARG A 853 -27.84 -26.69 -19.81
C ARG A 853 -27.98 -25.22 -20.11
N VAL A 854 -27.23 -24.44 -19.34
CA VAL A 854 -26.98 -23.02 -19.59
C VAL A 854 -25.47 -22.82 -19.48
N GLY A 855 -24.86 -22.34 -20.56
CA GLY A 855 -23.43 -22.09 -20.64
C GLY A 855 -23.03 -20.79 -19.95
N VAL A 856 -21.80 -20.72 -19.49
CA VAL A 856 -21.18 -19.51 -18.96
C VAL A 856 -19.73 -19.40 -19.43
N ILE A 857 -19.35 -18.22 -19.91
CA ILE A 857 -18.00 -17.90 -20.37
C ILE A 857 -17.48 -16.67 -19.60
N ASP A 858 -16.20 -16.67 -19.25
CA ASP A 858 -15.48 -15.46 -18.87
C ASP A 858 -15.02 -14.69 -20.12
N PRO A 859 -15.60 -13.51 -20.43
CA PRO A 859 -15.25 -12.77 -21.64
C PRO A 859 -13.78 -12.31 -21.70
N ARG A 860 -13.06 -12.29 -20.57
CA ARG A 860 -11.66 -11.83 -20.50
C ARG A 860 -10.69 -12.89 -21.01
N THR A 861 -11.00 -14.16 -20.78
CA THR A 861 -10.12 -15.31 -21.04
C THR A 861 -10.68 -16.27 -22.08
N GLY A 862 -12.00 -16.30 -22.29
CA GLY A 862 -12.70 -17.28 -23.10
C GLY A 862 -12.89 -18.64 -22.41
N GLU A 863 -12.48 -18.80 -21.15
CA GLU A 863 -12.76 -20.02 -20.38
C GLU A 863 -14.27 -20.15 -20.13
N GLY A 864 -14.84 -21.32 -20.36
CA GLY A 864 -16.26 -21.59 -20.15
C GLY A 864 -16.55 -22.89 -19.41
N THR A 865 -17.74 -22.98 -18.84
CA THR A 865 -18.33 -24.19 -18.25
C THR A 865 -19.85 -24.14 -18.45
N GLU A 866 -20.58 -25.11 -17.92
CA GLU A 866 -22.03 -25.20 -18.04
C GLU A 866 -22.70 -25.49 -16.70
N ALA A 867 -23.86 -24.89 -16.47
CA ALA A 867 -24.78 -25.26 -15.41
C ALA A 867 -25.77 -26.30 -15.93
N ARG A 868 -25.82 -27.46 -15.26
CA ARG A 868 -26.80 -28.50 -15.57
C ARG A 868 -28.18 -28.12 -15.05
N ILE A 869 -29.20 -28.19 -15.90
CA ILE A 869 -30.58 -27.94 -15.51
C ILE A 869 -31.29 -29.27 -15.21
N PRO A 870 -31.91 -29.45 -14.03
CA PRO A 870 -32.56 -30.70 -13.63
C PRO A 870 -33.96 -30.85 -14.24
N ILE A 871 -34.17 -30.41 -15.48
CA ILE A 871 -35.45 -30.48 -16.20
C ILE A 871 -35.18 -31.14 -17.55
N THR A 872 -35.61 -32.39 -17.74
CA THR A 872 -35.39 -33.11 -18.99
C THR A 872 -36.15 -32.47 -20.14
N GLY A 873 -35.45 -32.16 -21.23
CA GLY A 873 -36.00 -31.54 -22.43
C GLY A 873 -36.48 -30.11 -22.20
N SER A 874 -35.84 -29.38 -21.30
CA SER A 874 -36.18 -28.01 -20.84
C SER A 874 -36.40 -26.99 -21.96
N GLN A 875 -35.65 -27.10 -23.06
CA GLN A 875 -35.69 -26.18 -24.21
C GLN A 875 -35.55 -24.70 -23.82
N ILE A 876 -34.50 -24.39 -23.06
CA ILE A 876 -34.24 -23.03 -22.57
C ILE A 876 -33.68 -22.19 -23.71
N GLN A 877 -34.40 -21.15 -24.12
CA GLN A 877 -33.94 -20.24 -25.18
C GLN A 877 -33.55 -18.86 -24.65
N TRP A 878 -34.25 -18.34 -23.63
CA TRP A 878 -33.96 -17.02 -23.10
C TRP A 878 -33.73 -17.04 -21.60
N ILE A 879 -32.82 -16.17 -21.21
CA ILE A 879 -32.40 -15.95 -19.84
C ILE A 879 -32.33 -14.44 -19.56
N THR A 880 -32.41 -14.08 -18.30
CA THR A 880 -32.19 -12.72 -17.80
C THR A 880 -31.44 -12.79 -16.48
N ALA A 881 -30.80 -11.70 -16.07
CA ALA A 881 -30.26 -11.57 -14.72
C ALA A 881 -31.20 -10.73 -13.86
N ASP A 882 -31.20 -10.99 -12.55
CA ASP A 882 -31.76 -10.07 -11.56
C ASP A 882 -30.69 -9.13 -10.96
N ASN A 883 -31.11 -8.24 -10.07
CA ASN A 883 -30.24 -7.28 -9.37
C ASN A 883 -29.19 -7.93 -8.44
N ASP A 884 -29.38 -9.20 -8.06
CA ASP A 884 -28.40 -9.96 -7.27
C ASP A 884 -27.43 -10.77 -8.17
N GLY A 885 -27.63 -10.70 -9.49
CA GLY A 885 -26.84 -11.45 -10.47
C GLY A 885 -27.24 -12.93 -10.59
N ARG A 886 -28.40 -13.34 -10.07
CA ARG A 886 -28.95 -14.68 -10.33
C ARG A 886 -29.47 -14.75 -11.76
N ILE A 887 -29.20 -15.86 -12.42
CA ILE A 887 -29.63 -16.07 -13.80
C ILE A 887 -30.99 -16.77 -13.80
N TRP A 888 -32.00 -16.10 -14.33
CA TRP A 888 -33.35 -16.61 -14.50
C TRP A 888 -33.53 -17.14 -15.91
N PHE A 889 -34.20 -18.29 -16.04
CA PHE A 889 -34.44 -18.94 -17.33
C PHE A 889 -35.87 -19.44 -17.44
N ALA A 890 -36.37 -19.48 -18.68
CA ALA A 890 -37.66 -20.09 -19.00
C ALA A 890 -37.43 -21.51 -19.53
N ALA A 891 -37.84 -22.52 -18.76
CA ALA A 891 -37.85 -23.91 -19.21
C ALA A 891 -39.16 -24.16 -19.98
N GLN A 892 -39.16 -23.80 -21.27
CA GLN A 892 -40.35 -23.75 -22.11
C GLN A 892 -41.15 -25.06 -22.06
N ARG A 893 -40.51 -26.21 -22.29
CA ARG A 893 -41.18 -27.53 -22.25
C ARG A 893 -41.34 -28.10 -20.85
N GLY A 894 -40.73 -27.46 -19.85
CA GLY A 894 -40.85 -27.81 -18.44
C GLY A 894 -42.04 -27.14 -17.72
N SER A 895 -42.75 -26.22 -18.39
CA SER A 895 -43.78 -25.36 -17.79
C SER A 895 -43.32 -24.74 -16.47
N ALA A 896 -42.14 -24.12 -16.50
CA ALA A 896 -41.52 -23.57 -15.31
C ALA A 896 -40.57 -22.41 -15.65
N LEU A 897 -40.42 -21.49 -14.70
CA LEU A 897 -39.23 -20.67 -14.57
C LEU A 897 -38.22 -21.40 -13.68
N GLY A 898 -36.95 -21.11 -13.88
CA GLY A 898 -35.90 -21.52 -12.95
C GLY A 898 -34.91 -20.40 -12.71
N SER A 899 -34.17 -20.50 -11.61
CA SER A 899 -33.08 -19.60 -11.28
C SER A 899 -31.80 -20.38 -11.02
N ILE A 900 -30.68 -19.78 -11.38
CA ILE A 900 -29.33 -20.26 -11.12
C ILE A 900 -28.69 -19.26 -10.17
N THR A 901 -28.49 -19.69 -8.92
CA THR A 901 -27.68 -18.95 -7.96
C THR A 901 -26.25 -19.40 -8.07
N ILE A 902 -25.34 -18.43 -8.20
CA ILE A 902 -23.92 -18.65 -8.43
C ILE A 902 -23.19 -18.47 -7.10
N THR A 903 -22.42 -19.47 -6.70
CA THR A 903 -21.46 -19.34 -5.60
C THR A 903 -20.08 -19.78 -6.10
N ALA A 904 -19.00 -19.27 -5.52
CA ALA A 904 -17.66 -19.70 -5.88
C ALA A 904 -17.11 -20.64 -4.81
N ARG A 905 -16.51 -21.76 -5.21
CA ARG A 905 -15.60 -22.50 -4.32
C ARG A 905 -14.37 -21.62 -4.06
N PRO A 906 -13.86 -21.56 -2.83
CA PRO A 906 -12.50 -21.11 -2.59
C PRO A 906 -11.57 -21.91 -3.51
N SER A 907 -10.69 -21.21 -4.25
CA SER A 907 -9.72 -21.83 -5.13
C SER A 907 -8.78 -22.74 -4.33
N THR A 908 -9.05 -24.05 -4.30
CA THR A 908 -8.04 -25.04 -3.96
C THR A 908 -7.15 -25.22 -5.19
N ALA A 909 -6.01 -24.53 -5.24
CA ALA A 909 -5.07 -24.69 -6.33
C ALA A 909 -4.56 -26.15 -6.37
N PRO A 910 -4.50 -26.81 -7.55
CA PRO A 910 -3.65 -27.97 -7.75
C PRO A 910 -2.17 -27.55 -7.59
N PRO A 911 -1.27 -28.40 -7.08
CA PRO A 911 0.12 -28.02 -6.87
C PRO A 911 0.84 -27.85 -8.21
N GLY A 912 1.08 -26.61 -8.63
CA GLY A 912 1.72 -26.25 -9.90
C GLY A 912 3.26 -26.24 -9.85
N SER A 913 3.85 -26.81 -10.90
CA SER A 913 5.26 -27.09 -11.17
C SER A 913 6.20 -25.89 -11.29
N GLY A 914 7.33 -25.91 -10.57
CA GLY A 914 8.54 -25.15 -10.89
C GLY A 914 9.69 -26.10 -11.27
N GLU A 915 10.19 -26.02 -12.50
CA GLU A 915 11.52 -26.54 -12.86
C GLU A 915 12.60 -25.69 -12.19
N GLN A 916 13.40 -26.29 -11.30
CA GLN A 916 14.72 -25.77 -10.92
C GLN A 916 15.80 -26.62 -11.58
N ASN A 917 16.58 -26.01 -12.46
CA ASN A 917 17.93 -26.47 -12.73
C ASN A 917 18.85 -25.93 -11.63
N GLY A 918 19.49 -26.85 -10.91
CA GLY A 918 20.47 -26.56 -9.88
C GLY A 918 21.70 -25.85 -10.43
N SER A 919 21.93 -24.64 -9.94
CA SER A 919 23.26 -24.07 -9.77
C SER A 919 23.24 -23.30 -8.46
N THR A 920 23.78 -23.91 -7.41
CA THR A 920 23.99 -23.30 -6.11
C THR A 920 25.02 -22.19 -6.25
N THR A 921 24.55 -20.97 -6.49
CA THR A 921 25.29 -19.73 -6.22
C THR A 921 24.44 -18.87 -5.32
N THR A 922 24.79 -18.84 -4.04
CA THR A 922 24.27 -17.95 -3.01
C THR A 922 24.48 -16.48 -3.41
N GLY A 923 23.50 -15.91 -4.11
CA GLY A 923 23.34 -14.47 -4.27
C GLY A 923 22.46 -13.90 -3.16
N GLY A 924 22.86 -14.08 -1.90
CA GLY A 924 22.16 -13.47 -0.77
C GLY A 924 22.47 -11.97 -0.70
N ILE A 925 21.43 -11.13 -0.70
CA ILE A 925 21.50 -9.67 -0.48
C ILE A 925 22.13 -9.34 0.90
N ILE A 926 22.20 -10.30 1.81
CA ILE A 926 22.82 -10.19 3.14
C ILE A 926 24.18 -10.92 3.13
N PRO A 927 25.31 -10.21 3.37
CA PRO A 927 26.64 -10.83 3.39
C PRO A 927 26.80 -11.75 4.61
N GLN A 928 27.12 -13.03 4.38
CA GLN A 928 27.46 -13.95 5.46
C GLN A 928 28.87 -13.65 5.98
N LEU A 929 28.95 -13.07 7.17
CA LEU A 929 30.24 -12.70 7.77
C LEU A 929 30.86 -13.88 8.54
N PRO A 930 32.16 -14.16 8.37
CA PRO A 930 32.83 -15.27 9.05
C PRO A 930 33.17 -14.98 10.52
N PHE A 931 32.66 -13.88 11.09
CA PHE A 931 32.94 -13.43 12.45
C PHE A 931 31.66 -12.93 13.12
N SER A 932 31.54 -13.16 14.41
CA SER A 932 30.41 -12.69 15.23
C SER A 932 30.59 -11.23 15.65
N PHE A 933 29.49 -10.59 16.09
CA PHE A 933 29.54 -9.24 16.67
C PHE A 933 30.58 -9.14 17.80
N THR A 934 30.67 -10.16 18.65
CA THR A 934 31.61 -10.19 19.78
C THR A 934 33.07 -10.27 19.34
N ASP A 935 33.37 -10.91 18.21
CA ASP A 935 34.73 -11.07 17.69
C ASP A 935 35.32 -9.74 17.21
N VAL A 936 34.48 -8.81 16.75
CA VAL A 936 34.90 -7.49 16.25
C VAL A 936 34.82 -6.41 17.32
N VAL A 937 33.71 -6.36 18.04
CA VAL A 937 33.40 -5.24 18.94
C VAL A 937 34.22 -5.30 20.23
N GLY A 938 34.45 -6.49 20.79
CA GLY A 938 35.26 -6.64 22.00
C GLY A 938 36.67 -6.04 21.87
N PRO A 939 37.46 -6.44 20.85
CA PRO A 939 38.77 -5.86 20.57
C PRO A 939 38.70 -4.35 20.25
N ALA A 940 37.69 -3.89 19.52
CA ALA A 940 37.52 -2.48 19.17
C ALA A 940 37.28 -1.60 20.41
N ILE A 941 36.43 -2.04 21.34
CA ILE A 941 36.21 -1.36 22.62
C ILE A 941 37.51 -1.25 23.41
N ALA A 942 38.24 -2.36 23.55
CA ALA A 942 39.50 -2.38 24.29
C ALA A 942 40.53 -1.41 23.68
N ALA A 943 40.70 -1.42 22.35
CA ALA A 943 41.59 -0.51 21.65
C ALA A 943 41.18 0.96 21.85
N GLY A 944 39.88 1.27 21.71
CA GLY A 944 39.39 2.64 21.87
C GLY A 944 39.52 3.17 23.31
N ILE A 945 39.37 2.33 24.34
CA ILE A 945 39.65 2.69 25.73
C ILE A 945 41.13 3.06 25.91
N VAL A 946 42.05 2.24 25.39
CA VAL A 946 43.50 2.48 25.49
C VAL A 946 43.86 3.79 24.78
N ILE A 947 43.38 4.00 23.55
CA ILE A 947 43.64 5.23 22.78
C ILE A 947 43.11 6.46 23.54
N SER A 948 41.90 6.36 24.09
CA SER A 948 41.27 7.44 24.86
C SER A 948 42.06 7.77 26.14
N ALA A 949 42.54 6.74 26.85
CA ALA A 949 43.37 6.92 28.05
C ALA A 949 44.73 7.56 27.74
N LEU A 950 45.38 7.18 26.64
CA LEU A 950 46.62 7.79 26.17
C LEU A 950 46.41 9.26 25.78
N ALA A 951 45.36 9.55 25.02
CA ALA A 951 44.99 10.91 24.61
C ALA A 951 44.65 11.81 25.82
N TYR A 952 43.93 11.26 26.80
CA TYR A 952 43.65 11.94 28.08
C TYR A 952 44.95 12.28 28.81
N THR A 953 45.85 11.30 28.97
CA THR A 953 47.12 11.45 29.69
C THR A 953 47.98 12.54 29.04
N LYS A 954 48.09 12.52 27.72
CA LYS A 954 48.84 13.54 26.97
C LYS A 954 48.25 14.94 27.18
N SER A 955 46.93 15.08 27.07
CA SER A 955 46.23 16.36 27.24
C SER A 955 46.35 16.90 28.66
N ALA A 956 46.29 16.02 29.67
CA ALA A 956 46.48 16.39 31.07
C ALA A 956 47.92 16.85 31.36
N ILE A 957 48.93 16.18 30.81
CA ILE A 957 50.34 16.58 30.92
C ILE A 957 50.56 17.94 30.26
N ASP A 958 50.02 18.15 29.04
CA ASP A 958 50.13 19.44 28.35
C ASP A 958 49.47 20.56 29.15
N LEU A 959 48.28 20.34 29.69
CA LEU A 959 47.59 21.32 30.53
C LEU A 959 48.43 21.68 31.75
N LYS A 960 49.00 20.69 32.45
CA LYS A 960 49.83 20.93 33.65
C LYS A 960 51.10 21.72 33.29
N ARG A 961 51.81 21.31 32.25
CA ARG A 961 53.04 21.97 31.76
C ARG A 961 52.78 23.40 31.31
N ASN A 962 51.71 23.63 30.57
CA ASN A 962 51.35 24.96 30.08
C ASN A 962 50.93 25.87 31.23
N THR A 963 50.20 25.36 32.23
CA THR A 963 49.85 26.11 33.44
C THR A 963 51.10 26.58 34.19
N GLN A 964 52.08 25.71 34.38
CA GLN A 964 53.36 26.06 35.02
C GLN A 964 54.15 27.09 34.21
N SER A 965 54.16 26.95 32.89
CA SER A 965 54.83 27.91 32.00
C SER A 965 54.18 29.29 32.05
N ALA A 966 52.84 29.34 32.11
CA ALA A 966 52.08 30.59 32.23
C ALA A 966 52.28 31.29 33.59
N LEU A 967 52.49 30.53 34.67
CA LEU A 967 52.84 31.09 35.99
C LEU A 967 54.24 31.70 36.00
N ARG A 968 55.23 31.05 35.38
CA ARG A 968 56.61 31.59 35.29
C ARG A 968 56.72 32.88 34.47
N LEU A 969 55.80 33.12 33.54
CA LEU A 969 55.75 34.37 32.79
C LEU A 969 55.43 35.58 33.70
N GLU A 970 54.80 35.36 34.85
CA GLU A 970 54.54 36.36 35.89
C GLU A 970 55.83 36.78 36.60
N GLU A 971 56.81 35.88 36.77
CA GLU A 971 58.10 36.17 37.40
C GLU A 971 59.04 36.98 36.48
N THR A 972 58.76 36.99 35.17
CA THR A 972 59.55 37.72 34.14
C THR A 972 58.92 39.04 33.69
N ARG A 973 57.75 39.40 34.23
CA ARG A 973 56.97 40.59 33.89
C ARG A 973 56.92 41.52 35.08
#